data_AF-A0AAX7UKT8-F1
#
_entry.id   AF-A0AAX7UKT8-F1
#
_cell.length_a   1.000
_cell.length_b   1.000
_cell.length_c   1.000
_cell.angle_alpha   90.00
_cell.angle_beta   90.00
_cell.angle_gamma   90.00
#
_symmetry.space_group_name_H-M   'P 1'
#
loop_
_entity.id
_entity.type
_entity.pdbx_description
1 polymer ?
#
loop_
_entity_poly.entity_id
_entity_poly.type
_entity_poly.pdbx_seq_one_letter_code
_entity_poly.pdbx_strand_id
1 'polypeptide(L)'
;MSEFRIHHDVNELLSLLHVRGGDGAEGYIDLLQKHRTPYVTTTVSAHSAKVKLAEFSKTPEDFLRKYEELKSKNVRNLDPLVYLLSKLCEDKETLQFLQQNAKERSESSANTTSTTTTSYSLPQTSTKMSMQELDELRKKLGNVTASSNAPLPAEVTRKMLRDKHNKKNPTQPNPVFPNWVYDRPALIGDFITSPTPQGEPAVPVGTLPLGTQEQALVEDLLFVLIGVDGRDITAQPVLGRQNRSFIVDPTLDMSVKELVNRILPVASYYSTITRFIEEKSSFEYGQVNHALTAAMRTLMKEYLILVTQLEHLQRQGLLSLQKLWFYIQPTMRTMEILSSIASSVDKGECMGGSTLSLLHDRTFNYTGDSQAQELCLYLTKAASVPYFEILEKWIYRGIIKDPYSEFMVEEHELQKEKIQEDYNDKYWDQRYTIVQHRIPSFLQKMADKILSTGKYLNVVRECGRDVTCPDAKEVLYTLKERAYVEQIEKAYNYASKVLLDFLMEEKELVSRLRSIKHYFLMDKGDFFVHFMDLTEEEMKKPVDDIVPPRLEALLELALRMSTANTDPFKDDLKIDLMPHDVITQLLRVLAIETKQEKAIINADPPDVALSGLEAFSFDYIVKWPLSLIINRKALTRYQMLFRHMFYCKHVERLLCNVWISNKDFRQDNEVTASIM
;
A
#
# COMPACT_ATOMS: atom_id res chain seq x y z
N MET A 1 -11.04 -2.20 -19.69
CA MET A 1 -11.51 -1.94 -18.32
C MET A 1 -10.36 -2.19 -17.36
N SER A 2 -10.26 -1.41 -16.27
CA SER A 2 -9.31 -1.66 -15.18
C SER A 2 -9.69 -2.94 -14.43
N GLU A 3 -8.70 -3.65 -13.91
CA GLU A 3 -8.84 -4.90 -13.16
C GLU A 3 -9.86 -4.77 -12.02
N PHE A 4 -9.79 -3.66 -11.27
CA PHE A 4 -10.75 -3.28 -10.24
C PHE A 4 -12.21 -3.27 -10.69
N ARG A 5 -12.49 -2.90 -11.93
CA ARG A 5 -13.85 -2.84 -12.45
C ARG A 5 -14.41 -4.24 -12.72
N ILE A 6 -13.55 -5.17 -13.14
CA ILE A 6 -13.93 -6.58 -13.31
C ILE A 6 -14.21 -7.21 -11.94
N HIS A 7 -13.36 -6.96 -10.94
CA HIS A 7 -13.61 -7.43 -9.57
C HIS A 7 -14.93 -6.87 -9.01
N HIS A 8 -15.21 -5.59 -9.25
CA HIS A 8 -16.47 -4.96 -8.83
C HIS A 8 -17.68 -5.56 -9.56
N ASP A 9 -17.63 -5.60 -10.89
CA ASP A 9 -18.75 -6.05 -11.72
C ASP A 9 -19.05 -7.55 -11.47
N VAL A 10 -18.03 -8.40 -11.27
CA VAL A 10 -18.22 -9.83 -10.95
C VAL A 10 -18.81 -10.02 -9.56
N ASN A 11 -18.34 -9.26 -8.56
CA ASN A 11 -18.93 -9.31 -7.22
C ASN A 11 -20.38 -8.79 -7.21
N GLU A 12 -20.66 -7.74 -7.98
CA GLU A 12 -22.01 -7.21 -8.15
C GLU A 12 -22.90 -8.27 -8.83
N LEU A 13 -22.43 -8.92 -9.89
CA LEU A 13 -23.15 -10.00 -10.58
C LEU A 13 -23.41 -11.20 -9.66
N LEU A 14 -22.43 -11.62 -8.86
CA LEU A 14 -22.59 -12.71 -7.89
C LEU A 14 -23.59 -12.32 -6.78
N SER A 15 -23.55 -11.07 -6.33
CA SER A 15 -24.52 -10.54 -5.35
C SER A 15 -25.94 -10.50 -5.92
N LEU A 16 -26.09 -10.08 -7.18
CA LEU A 16 -27.36 -10.04 -7.86
C LEU A 16 -27.90 -11.46 -8.08
N LEU A 17 -27.07 -12.40 -8.54
CA LEU A 17 -27.48 -13.78 -8.81
C LEU A 17 -27.64 -14.65 -7.56
N HIS A 18 -27.32 -14.14 -6.35
CA HIS A 18 -27.45 -14.85 -5.07
C HIS A 18 -26.78 -16.24 -5.05
N VAL A 19 -25.71 -16.43 -5.81
CA VAL A 19 -24.96 -17.69 -5.83
C VAL A 19 -24.20 -17.83 -4.51
N ARG A 20 -24.74 -18.67 -3.60
CA ARG A 20 -24.09 -19.07 -2.35
C ARG A 20 -23.50 -20.47 -2.50
N GLY A 21 -22.27 -20.56 -3.02
CA GLY A 21 -21.45 -21.77 -2.91
C GLY A 21 -20.69 -22.16 -4.17
N GLY A 22 -19.38 -22.38 -4.01
CA GLY A 22 -18.43 -22.79 -5.06
C GLY A 22 -17.45 -21.66 -5.41
N ASP A 23 -16.13 -21.95 -5.38
CA ASP A 23 -14.95 -21.06 -5.54
C ASP A 23 -15.28 -19.57 -5.65
N GLY A 24 -14.95 -18.78 -4.61
CA GLY A 24 -15.28 -17.37 -4.51
C GLY A 24 -14.92 -16.53 -5.75
N ALA A 25 -15.42 -15.28 -5.79
CA ALA A 25 -15.36 -14.38 -6.96
C ALA A 25 -14.03 -14.38 -7.72
N GLU A 26 -12.91 -14.57 -7.02
CA GLU A 26 -11.56 -14.74 -7.54
C GLU A 26 -11.44 -15.82 -8.64
N GLY A 27 -12.05 -16.99 -8.50
CA GLY A 27 -11.97 -18.06 -9.51
C GLY A 27 -12.61 -17.67 -10.84
N TYR A 28 -13.74 -16.95 -10.78
CA TYR A 28 -14.43 -16.43 -11.96
C TYR A 28 -13.69 -15.25 -12.59
N ILE A 29 -13.03 -14.44 -11.76
CA ILE A 29 -12.22 -13.31 -12.21
C ILE A 29 -10.98 -13.81 -12.95
N ASP A 30 -10.29 -14.82 -12.43
CA ASP A 30 -9.15 -15.47 -13.11
C ASP A 30 -9.57 -16.08 -14.44
N LEU A 31 -10.75 -16.72 -14.50
CA LEU A 31 -11.30 -17.28 -15.73
C LEU A 31 -11.61 -16.18 -16.77
N LEU A 32 -12.21 -15.06 -16.34
CA LEU A 32 -12.49 -13.90 -17.18
C LEU A 32 -11.22 -13.20 -17.66
N GLN A 33 -10.20 -13.07 -16.81
CA GLN A 33 -8.91 -12.49 -17.18
C GLN A 33 -8.17 -13.38 -18.17
N LYS A 34 -8.20 -14.71 -17.98
CA LYS A 34 -7.53 -15.70 -18.84
C LYS A 34 -8.15 -15.83 -20.22
N HIS A 35 -9.47 -15.65 -20.35
CA HIS A 35 -10.19 -15.70 -21.62
C HIS A 35 -10.31 -14.34 -22.33
N ARG A 36 -9.71 -13.28 -21.78
CA ARG A 36 -9.75 -11.94 -22.39
C ARG A 36 -8.87 -11.89 -23.63
N THR A 37 -9.46 -11.68 -24.80
CA THR A 37 -8.70 -11.31 -25.99
C THR A 37 -8.20 -9.85 -25.86
N PRO A 38 -6.89 -9.58 -26.05
CA PRO A 38 -6.29 -8.29 -25.69
C PRO A 38 -6.59 -7.15 -26.66
N TYR A 39 -7.20 -7.41 -27.82
CA TYR A 39 -7.55 -6.40 -28.82
C TYR A 39 -9.01 -6.53 -29.24
N VAL A 40 -9.89 -5.68 -28.68
CA VAL A 40 -11.18 -5.35 -29.31
C VAL A 40 -11.00 -4.00 -30.01
N THR A 41 -10.21 -3.99 -31.08
CA THR A 41 -10.22 -2.90 -32.08
C THR A 41 -11.19 -3.21 -33.24
N THR A 42 -11.79 -4.39 -33.25
CA THR A 42 -12.89 -4.72 -34.16
C THR A 42 -14.19 -4.23 -33.55
N THR A 43 -14.78 -3.20 -34.17
CA THR A 43 -16.21 -2.92 -34.05
C THR A 43 -16.95 -4.23 -34.32
N VAL A 44 -17.44 -4.89 -33.27
CA VAL A 44 -18.17 -6.15 -33.43
C VAL A 44 -19.35 -5.86 -34.34
N SER A 45 -19.37 -6.50 -35.50
CA SER A 45 -20.44 -6.37 -36.49
C SER A 45 -21.75 -6.86 -35.86
N ALA A 46 -22.52 -5.95 -35.27
CA ALA A 46 -23.81 -6.25 -34.64
C ALA A 46 -24.89 -6.64 -35.66
N HIS A 47 -24.59 -6.55 -36.97
CA HIS A 47 -25.54 -6.86 -38.03
C HIS A 47 -25.94 -8.34 -38.03
N SER A 48 -24.99 -9.26 -37.89
CA SER A 48 -25.30 -10.70 -37.83
C SER A 48 -26.04 -11.07 -36.53
N ALA A 49 -25.66 -10.48 -35.39
CA ALA A 49 -26.32 -10.70 -34.11
C ALA A 49 -27.77 -10.16 -34.07
N LYS A 50 -28.00 -9.01 -34.71
CA LYS A 50 -29.32 -8.38 -34.86
C LYS A 50 -30.28 -9.26 -35.67
N VAL A 51 -29.82 -9.80 -36.81
CA VAL A 51 -30.63 -10.68 -37.68
C VAL A 51 -30.99 -11.97 -36.92
N LYS A 52 -29.99 -12.59 -36.28
CA LYS A 52 -30.22 -13.79 -35.46
C LYS A 52 -31.21 -13.57 -34.32
N LEU A 53 -31.09 -12.47 -33.57
CA LEU A 53 -32.03 -12.18 -32.48
C LEU A 53 -33.45 -11.88 -32.98
N ALA A 54 -33.58 -11.29 -34.17
CA ALA A 54 -34.89 -11.11 -34.80
C ALA A 54 -35.52 -12.47 -35.16
N GLU A 55 -34.74 -13.45 -35.64
CA GLU A 55 -35.22 -14.80 -35.95
C GLU A 55 -35.69 -15.59 -34.71
N PHE A 56 -35.03 -15.40 -33.57
CA PHE A 56 -35.41 -16.06 -32.30
C PHE A 56 -36.54 -15.34 -31.53
N SER A 57 -36.90 -14.11 -31.94
CA SER A 57 -37.97 -13.34 -31.31
C SER A 57 -39.34 -13.69 -31.88
N LYS A 58 -40.38 -13.71 -31.03
CA LYS A 58 -41.78 -13.87 -31.47
C LYS A 58 -42.31 -12.67 -32.26
N THR A 59 -41.68 -11.50 -32.13
CA THR A 59 -42.04 -10.25 -32.82
C THR A 59 -40.79 -9.57 -33.42
N PRO A 60 -40.33 -9.99 -34.61
CA PRO A 60 -39.10 -9.49 -35.23
C PRO A 60 -39.18 -8.00 -35.59
N GLU A 61 -40.31 -7.54 -36.13
CA GLU A 61 -40.46 -6.17 -36.62
C GLU A 61 -40.38 -5.13 -35.49
N ASP A 62 -40.97 -5.41 -34.34
CA ASP A 62 -40.95 -4.50 -33.18
C ASP A 62 -39.56 -4.42 -32.56
N PHE A 63 -38.84 -5.55 -32.49
CA PHE A 63 -37.46 -5.58 -32.03
C PHE A 63 -36.55 -4.74 -32.94
N LEU A 64 -36.67 -4.93 -34.26
CA LEU A 64 -35.88 -4.17 -35.24
C LEU A 64 -36.17 -2.67 -35.15
N ARG A 65 -37.45 -2.29 -35.03
CA ARG A 65 -37.89 -0.90 -34.85
C ARG A 65 -37.29 -0.28 -33.59
N LYS A 66 -37.33 -1.01 -32.47
CA LYS A 66 -36.78 -0.54 -31.19
C LYS A 66 -35.26 -0.44 -31.20
N TYR A 67 -34.58 -1.38 -31.87
CA TYR A 67 -33.13 -1.33 -32.05
C TYR A 67 -32.72 -0.09 -32.87
N GLU A 68 -33.39 0.21 -33.97
CA GLU A 68 -33.13 1.43 -34.76
C GLU A 68 -33.47 2.72 -33.99
N GLU A 69 -34.53 2.72 -33.18
CA GLU A 69 -34.87 3.83 -32.28
C GLU A 69 -33.75 4.06 -31.24
N LEU A 70 -33.20 3.01 -30.63
CA LEU A 70 -32.13 3.12 -29.65
C LEU A 70 -30.79 3.48 -30.29
N LYS A 71 -30.55 3.02 -31.53
CA LYS A 71 -29.39 3.38 -32.32
C LYS A 71 -29.41 4.86 -32.73
N SER A 72 -30.56 5.37 -33.17
CA SER A 72 -30.73 6.80 -33.48
C SER A 72 -30.57 7.70 -32.24
N LYS A 73 -30.83 7.17 -31.04
CA LYS A 73 -30.60 7.85 -29.76
C LYS A 73 -29.15 7.76 -29.23
N ASN A 74 -28.22 7.17 -29.98
CA ASN A 74 -26.80 7.02 -29.60
C ASN A 74 -26.58 6.42 -28.20
N VAL A 75 -27.36 5.39 -27.84
CA VAL A 75 -27.22 4.70 -26.57
C VAL A 75 -25.86 3.98 -26.51
N ARG A 76 -25.06 4.28 -25.46
CA ARG A 76 -23.75 3.66 -25.25
C ARG A 76 -23.88 2.13 -25.13
N ASN A 77 -22.98 1.39 -25.78
CA ASN A 77 -22.83 -0.07 -25.68
C ASN A 77 -24.02 -0.92 -26.21
N LEU A 78 -24.90 -0.37 -27.06
CA LEU A 78 -26.01 -1.12 -27.66
C LEU A 78 -25.53 -2.33 -28.47
N ASP A 79 -24.52 -2.15 -29.32
CA ASP A 79 -24.01 -3.21 -30.20
C ASP A 79 -23.34 -4.38 -29.44
N PRO A 80 -22.47 -4.13 -28.43
CA PRO A 80 -21.98 -5.18 -27.54
C PRO A 80 -23.08 -5.92 -26.78
N LEU A 81 -24.13 -5.22 -26.34
CA LEU A 81 -25.26 -5.82 -25.63
C LEU A 81 -26.04 -6.79 -26.54
N VAL A 82 -26.35 -6.36 -27.77
CA VAL A 82 -27.05 -7.20 -28.77
C VAL A 82 -26.19 -8.40 -29.16
N TYR A 83 -24.88 -8.23 -29.24
CA TYR A 83 -23.96 -9.35 -29.46
C TYR A 83 -23.97 -10.36 -28.31
N LEU A 84 -23.92 -9.88 -27.06
CA LEU A 84 -23.99 -10.72 -25.87
C LEU A 84 -25.31 -11.50 -25.80
N LEU A 85 -26.43 -10.83 -26.04
CA LEU A 85 -27.75 -11.45 -26.05
C LEU A 85 -27.85 -12.53 -27.14
N SER A 86 -27.30 -12.27 -28.33
CA SER A 86 -27.24 -13.30 -29.38
C SER A 86 -26.44 -14.52 -28.95
N LYS A 87 -25.37 -14.34 -28.16
CA LYS A 87 -24.55 -15.45 -27.64
C LYS A 87 -25.24 -16.20 -26.49
N LEU A 88 -25.96 -15.49 -25.62
CA LEU A 88 -26.78 -16.10 -24.57
C LEU A 88 -27.95 -16.90 -25.15
N CYS A 89 -28.52 -16.49 -26.28
CA CYS A 89 -29.53 -17.29 -26.99
C CYS A 89 -28.96 -18.57 -27.64
N GLU A 90 -27.65 -18.60 -27.97
CA GLU A 90 -27.00 -19.79 -28.55
C GLU A 90 -26.73 -20.87 -27.47
N ASP A 91 -26.52 -20.47 -26.22
CA ASP A 91 -26.18 -21.38 -25.12
C ASP A 91 -27.41 -21.87 -24.35
N LYS A 92 -27.90 -23.07 -24.72
CA LYS A 92 -29.11 -23.67 -24.14
C LYS A 92 -29.01 -24.00 -22.66
N GLU A 93 -27.82 -24.29 -22.14
CA GLU A 93 -27.62 -24.67 -20.74
C GLU A 93 -27.77 -23.44 -19.83
N THR A 94 -27.17 -22.31 -20.22
CA THR A 94 -27.30 -21.06 -19.47
C THR A 94 -28.74 -20.53 -19.45
N LEU A 95 -29.47 -20.71 -20.56
CA LEU A 95 -30.87 -20.29 -20.67
C LEU A 95 -31.79 -21.10 -19.74
N GLN A 96 -31.56 -22.41 -19.63
CA GLN A 96 -32.27 -23.26 -18.67
C GLN A 96 -31.98 -22.86 -17.22
N PHE A 97 -30.71 -22.58 -16.91
CA PHE A 97 -30.31 -22.14 -15.57
C PHE A 97 -30.95 -20.80 -15.18
N LEU A 98 -30.99 -19.83 -16.11
CA LEU A 98 -31.64 -18.53 -15.89
C LEU A 98 -33.15 -18.66 -15.73
N GLN A 99 -33.81 -19.54 -16.47
CA GLN A 99 -35.24 -19.82 -16.31
C GLN A 99 -35.55 -20.46 -14.96
N GLN A 100 -34.71 -21.39 -14.50
CA GLN A 100 -34.86 -22.02 -13.20
C GLN A 100 -34.67 -21.01 -12.05
N ASN A 101 -33.65 -20.15 -12.14
CA ASN A 101 -33.41 -19.07 -11.19
C ASN A 101 -34.55 -18.04 -11.15
N ALA A 102 -35.12 -17.71 -12.32
CA ALA A 102 -36.28 -16.82 -12.40
C ALA A 102 -37.53 -17.45 -11.75
N LYS A 103 -37.71 -18.76 -11.91
CA LYS A 103 -38.79 -19.52 -11.27
C LYS A 103 -38.63 -19.54 -9.74
N GLU A 104 -37.43 -19.85 -9.25
CA GLU A 104 -37.10 -19.82 -7.81
C GLU A 104 -37.29 -18.43 -7.19
N ARG A 105 -36.97 -17.35 -7.92
CA ARG A 105 -37.26 -15.97 -7.50
C ARG A 105 -38.77 -15.68 -7.44
N SER A 106 -39.54 -16.15 -8.41
CA SER A 106 -41.01 -15.96 -8.41
C SER A 106 -41.68 -16.69 -7.24
N GLU A 107 -41.17 -17.88 -6.89
CA GLU A 107 -41.64 -18.68 -5.76
C GLU A 107 -41.24 -18.04 -4.41
N SER A 108 -40.03 -17.47 -4.32
CA SER A 108 -39.55 -16.74 -3.13
C SER A 108 -40.35 -15.46 -2.85
N SER A 109 -40.76 -14.76 -3.92
CA SER A 109 -41.54 -13.52 -3.80
C SER A 109 -43.02 -13.78 -3.48
N ALA A 110 -43.55 -14.96 -3.79
CA ALA A 110 -44.93 -15.35 -3.48
C ALA A 110 -45.16 -15.69 -1.99
N ASN A 111 -44.10 -16.11 -1.27
CA ASN A 111 -44.17 -16.41 0.17
C ASN A 111 -44.16 -15.17 1.09
N THR A 112 -44.07 -13.96 0.55
CA THR A 112 -44.00 -12.71 1.34
C THR A 112 -45.38 -12.01 1.47
N THR A 113 -46.44 -12.53 0.84
CA THR A 113 -47.72 -11.81 0.69
C THR A 113 -48.93 -12.44 1.38
N SER A 114 -48.74 -13.37 2.33
CA SER A 114 -49.82 -13.83 3.22
C SER A 114 -49.62 -13.30 4.65
N THR A 115 -50.22 -12.14 4.92
CA THR A 115 -50.39 -11.54 6.24
C THR A 115 -51.13 -12.46 7.23
N THR A 116 -50.72 -12.46 8.49
CA THR A 116 -51.69 -12.46 9.60
C THR A 116 -51.16 -11.71 10.81
N THR A 117 -51.87 -10.63 11.13
CA THR A 117 -51.98 -9.94 12.42
C THR A 117 -51.83 -10.87 13.62
N THR A 118 -50.95 -10.54 14.55
CA THR A 118 -51.15 -10.84 15.98
C THR A 118 -50.31 -9.90 16.85
N SER A 119 -51.02 -9.23 17.75
CA SER A 119 -50.53 -8.48 18.90
C SER A 119 -49.49 -9.26 19.70
N TYR A 120 -48.40 -8.61 20.11
CA TYR A 120 -47.52 -9.13 21.16
C TYR A 120 -47.48 -8.19 22.37
N SER A 121 -48.03 -8.71 23.46
CA SER A 121 -47.77 -8.32 24.84
C SER A 121 -46.30 -8.61 25.21
N LEU A 122 -45.73 -7.76 26.06
CA LEU A 122 -44.42 -8.03 26.69
C LEU A 122 -44.50 -9.26 27.61
N PRO A 123 -43.54 -10.19 27.54
CA PRO A 123 -43.28 -11.11 28.63
C PRO A 123 -42.10 -10.64 29.48
N GLN A 124 -42.29 -10.76 30.78
CA GLN A 124 -41.29 -10.57 31.82
C GLN A 124 -40.23 -11.69 31.82
N THR A 125 -39.00 -11.27 32.13
CA THR A 125 -37.94 -11.95 32.90
C THR A 125 -37.54 -13.41 32.62
N SER A 126 -36.22 -13.56 32.53
CA SER A 126 -35.39 -14.73 32.84
C SER A 126 -35.13 -15.76 31.75
N THR A 127 -34.05 -15.55 30.99
CA THR A 127 -32.99 -16.55 30.81
C THR A 127 -31.74 -15.88 30.24
N LYS A 128 -30.56 -16.26 30.72
CA LYS A 128 -29.27 -15.68 30.33
C LYS A 128 -28.98 -16.02 28.86
N MET A 129 -28.85 -14.99 28.02
CA MET A 129 -28.44 -15.11 26.62
C MET A 129 -26.96 -15.52 26.53
N SER A 130 -26.63 -16.49 25.69
CA SER A 130 -25.26 -17.00 25.56
C SER A 130 -24.38 -16.06 24.70
N MET A 131 -23.07 -15.99 24.97
CA MET A 131 -22.14 -15.11 24.25
C MET A 131 -22.11 -15.35 22.73
N GLN A 132 -22.38 -16.59 22.28
CA GLN A 132 -22.44 -16.93 20.86
C GLN A 132 -23.68 -16.33 20.17
N GLU A 133 -24.83 -16.33 20.84
CA GLU A 133 -26.05 -15.71 20.29
C GLU A 133 -25.91 -14.19 20.20
N LEU A 134 -25.19 -13.57 21.13
CA LEU A 134 -24.86 -12.13 21.08
C LEU A 134 -23.92 -11.79 19.91
N ASP A 135 -22.93 -12.64 19.63
CA ASP A 135 -22.02 -12.45 18.50
C ASP A 135 -22.70 -12.73 17.15
N GLU A 136 -23.61 -13.70 17.08
CA GLU A 136 -24.43 -13.93 15.89
C GLU A 136 -25.42 -12.79 15.64
N LEU A 137 -26.03 -12.22 16.69
CA LEU A 137 -26.86 -11.03 16.58
C LEU A 137 -26.05 -9.82 16.12
N ARG A 138 -24.82 -9.63 16.64
CA ARG A 138 -23.89 -8.60 16.14
C ARG A 138 -23.51 -8.81 14.68
N LYS A 139 -23.28 -10.04 14.26
CA LYS A 139 -22.96 -10.38 12.86
C LYS A 139 -24.14 -10.12 11.93
N LYS A 140 -25.36 -10.45 12.38
CA LYS A 140 -26.59 -10.17 11.64
C LYS A 140 -26.89 -8.67 11.56
N LEU A 141 -26.67 -7.90 12.63
CA LEU A 141 -26.78 -6.43 12.61
C LEU A 141 -25.67 -5.75 11.78
N GLY A 142 -24.45 -6.30 11.79
CA GLY A 142 -23.35 -5.83 10.95
C GLY A 142 -23.62 -6.02 9.46
N ASN A 143 -24.28 -7.11 9.08
CA ASN A 143 -24.66 -7.35 7.69
C ASN A 143 -25.82 -6.45 7.22
N VAL A 144 -26.73 -6.05 8.12
CA VAL A 144 -27.86 -5.14 7.79
C VAL A 144 -27.38 -3.69 7.66
N THR A 145 -26.33 -3.30 8.36
CA THR A 145 -25.74 -1.94 8.25
C THR A 145 -24.84 -1.79 7.03
N ALA A 146 -24.23 -2.86 6.52
CA ALA A 146 -23.40 -2.86 5.30
C ALA A 146 -24.20 -2.59 4.00
N SER A 147 -25.52 -2.80 4.00
CA SER A 147 -26.41 -2.50 2.86
C SER A 147 -26.91 -1.05 2.81
N SER A 148 -26.51 -0.22 3.78
CA SER A 148 -26.86 1.20 3.83
C SER A 148 -25.61 2.06 3.61
N ASN A 149 -25.67 3.06 2.73
CA ASN A 149 -24.69 4.15 2.58
C ASN A 149 -24.61 5.06 3.84
N ALA A 150 -24.78 4.50 5.04
CA ALA A 150 -24.60 5.19 6.30
C ALA A 150 -23.12 5.09 6.71
N PRO A 151 -22.50 6.16 7.23
CA PRO A 151 -21.14 6.10 7.75
C PRO A 151 -21.04 5.00 8.82
N LEU A 152 -20.01 4.15 8.72
CA LEU A 152 -19.71 3.13 9.72
C LEU A 152 -19.59 3.80 11.10
N PRO A 153 -20.16 3.22 12.18
CA PRO A 153 -20.01 3.78 13.51
C PRO A 153 -18.52 3.92 13.85
N ALA A 154 -18.12 5.07 14.40
CA ALA A 154 -16.72 5.38 14.71
C ALA A 154 -16.03 4.31 15.59
N GLU A 155 -16.79 3.53 16.34
CA GLU A 155 -16.32 2.40 17.13
C GLU A 155 -15.87 1.19 16.29
N VAL A 156 -16.57 0.91 15.18
CA VAL A 156 -16.20 -0.16 14.23
C VAL A 156 -14.91 0.20 13.49
N THR A 157 -14.79 1.46 13.05
CA THR A 157 -13.59 1.98 12.40
C THR A 157 -12.38 1.89 13.34
N ARG A 158 -12.53 2.30 14.61
CA ARG A 158 -11.47 2.18 15.62
C ARG A 158 -11.05 0.74 15.85
N LYS A 159 -12.01 -0.19 15.97
CA LYS A 159 -11.72 -1.62 16.14
C LYS A 159 -10.95 -2.19 14.94
N MET A 160 -11.36 -1.87 13.71
CA MET A 160 -10.65 -2.30 12.50
C MET A 160 -9.23 -1.74 12.41
N LEU A 161 -9.05 -0.46 12.78
CA LEU A 161 -7.72 0.15 12.83
C LEU A 161 -6.87 -0.54 13.90
N ARG A 162 -7.40 -0.78 15.10
CA ARG A 162 -6.68 -1.50 16.16
C ARG A 162 -6.22 -2.89 15.72
N ASP A 163 -7.10 -3.65 15.07
CA ASP A 163 -6.78 -4.99 14.60
C ASP A 163 -5.69 -4.96 13.50
N LYS A 164 -5.71 -3.94 12.63
CA LYS A 164 -4.64 -3.71 11.63
C LYS A 164 -3.28 -3.41 12.28
N HIS A 165 -3.25 -2.55 13.29
CA HIS A 165 -2.00 -2.20 13.98
C HIS A 165 -1.44 -3.37 14.80
N ASN A 166 -2.29 -4.05 15.57
CA ASN A 166 -1.89 -5.17 16.40
C ASN A 166 -1.41 -6.38 15.58
N LYS A 167 -1.94 -6.56 14.36
CA LYS A 167 -1.46 -7.60 13.43
C LYS A 167 -0.02 -7.35 12.98
N LYS A 168 0.43 -6.10 12.96
CA LYS A 168 1.79 -5.71 12.54
C LYS A 168 2.79 -5.67 13.68
N ASN A 169 2.35 -5.30 14.90
CA ASN A 169 3.19 -5.25 16.09
C ASN A 169 2.68 -6.21 17.18
N PRO A 170 3.00 -7.52 17.10
CA PRO A 170 2.50 -8.51 18.05
C PRO A 170 3.14 -8.40 19.46
N THR A 171 4.29 -7.72 19.57
CA THR A 171 5.10 -7.66 20.80
C THR A 171 4.62 -6.62 21.82
N GLN A 172 3.87 -5.60 21.38
CA GLN A 172 3.30 -4.60 22.30
C GLN A 172 1.96 -4.10 21.74
N PRO A 173 0.81 -4.42 22.37
CA PRO A 173 -0.48 -3.92 21.91
C PRO A 173 -0.55 -2.40 22.08
N ASN A 174 -1.07 -1.71 21.06
CA ASN A 174 -1.19 -0.25 21.10
C ASN A 174 -2.08 0.21 22.28
N PRO A 175 -1.76 1.35 22.92
CA PRO A 175 -2.54 1.90 24.01
C PRO A 175 -3.95 2.23 23.53
N VAL A 176 -4.95 2.02 24.39
CA VAL A 176 -6.36 2.28 24.08
C VAL A 176 -7.00 3.06 25.21
N PHE A 177 -7.83 4.04 24.83
CA PHE A 177 -8.60 4.80 25.79
C PHE A 177 -9.73 3.95 26.38
N PRO A 178 -10.08 4.16 27.66
CA PRO A 178 -11.26 3.56 28.24
C PRO A 178 -12.55 3.91 27.48
N ASN A 179 -13.52 3.00 27.43
CA ASN A 179 -14.77 3.18 26.69
C ASN A 179 -15.55 4.45 27.12
N TRP A 180 -15.47 4.81 28.41
CA TRP A 180 -16.15 5.99 28.94
C TRP A 180 -15.70 7.31 28.29
N VAL A 181 -14.52 7.37 27.66
CA VAL A 181 -14.04 8.56 26.94
C VAL A 181 -14.94 8.85 25.74
N TYR A 182 -15.45 7.81 25.08
CA TYR A 182 -16.26 7.91 23.87
C TYR A 182 -17.76 7.99 24.18
N ASP A 183 -18.19 7.34 25.27
CA ASP A 183 -19.60 7.24 25.65
C ASP A 183 -20.15 8.50 26.35
N ARG A 184 -19.31 9.50 26.61
CA ARG A 184 -19.67 10.70 27.39
C ARG A 184 -19.88 11.91 26.46
N PRO A 185 -21.13 12.29 26.15
CA PRO A 185 -21.41 13.45 25.30
C PRO A 185 -20.86 14.77 25.85
N ALA A 186 -20.75 14.89 27.18
CA ALA A 186 -20.26 16.09 27.84
C ALA A 186 -18.77 16.41 27.57
N LEU A 187 -17.97 15.43 27.13
CA LEU A 187 -16.56 15.64 26.82
C LEU A 187 -16.34 16.25 25.43
N ILE A 188 -17.35 16.22 24.56
CA ILE A 188 -17.23 16.66 23.16
C ILE A 188 -17.19 18.20 23.07
N GLY A 189 -17.62 18.92 24.12
CA GLY A 189 -17.65 20.39 24.11
C GLY A 189 -18.55 20.99 23.02
N ASP A 190 -19.48 20.18 22.52
CA ASP A 190 -20.41 20.46 21.43
C ASP A 190 -21.85 20.37 21.95
N PHE A 191 -22.81 20.96 21.22
CA PHE A 191 -24.21 21.04 21.66
C PHE A 191 -24.77 19.65 21.99
N ILE A 192 -25.08 19.45 23.27
CA ILE A 192 -25.66 18.21 23.79
C ILE A 192 -27.16 18.30 23.55
N THR A 193 -27.70 17.39 22.74
CA THR A 193 -29.15 17.18 22.66
C THR A 193 -29.64 16.52 23.95
N SER A 194 -29.64 17.24 25.06
CA SER A 194 -30.51 16.90 26.17
C SER A 194 -31.93 17.27 25.74
N PRO A 195 -32.96 16.45 26.02
CA PRO A 195 -34.30 16.98 26.07
C PRO A 195 -34.27 18.10 27.09
N THR A 196 -34.41 19.34 26.63
CA THR A 196 -34.50 20.51 27.49
C THR A 196 -35.53 20.18 28.58
N PRO A 197 -35.22 20.40 29.87
CA PRO A 197 -36.28 20.43 30.87
C PRO A 197 -37.32 21.43 30.37
N GLN A 198 -38.60 21.07 30.41
CA GLN A 198 -39.70 22.00 30.25
C GLN A 198 -39.65 23.01 31.41
N GLY A 199 -38.70 23.94 31.35
CA GLY A 199 -38.70 25.18 32.12
C GLY A 199 -39.60 26.19 31.41
N GLU A 200 -40.20 27.07 32.21
CA GLU A 200 -41.27 28.03 31.88
C GLU A 200 -41.31 28.58 30.44
N PRO A 201 -42.51 28.80 29.87
CA PRO A 201 -42.65 29.28 28.51
C PRO A 201 -41.89 30.61 28.35
N ALA A 202 -40.82 30.58 27.56
CA ALA A 202 -40.07 31.76 27.19
C ALA A 202 -41.06 32.79 26.62
N VAL A 203 -41.03 34.01 27.16
CA VAL A 203 -41.78 35.13 26.61
C VAL A 203 -41.37 35.25 25.14
N PRO A 204 -42.30 35.21 24.17
CA PRO A 204 -41.93 35.28 22.76
C PRO A 204 -41.18 36.58 22.52
N VAL A 205 -39.91 36.47 22.10
CA VAL A 205 -38.97 37.59 21.99
C VAL A 205 -39.53 38.68 21.09
N GLY A 206 -40.35 38.31 20.09
CA GLY A 206 -41.08 39.23 19.22
C GLY A 206 -41.99 40.25 19.93
N THR A 207 -42.32 40.07 21.21
CA THR A 207 -43.12 41.03 22.00
C THR A 207 -42.28 42.09 22.74
N LEU A 208 -40.96 41.95 22.77
CA LEU A 208 -40.04 42.85 23.45
C LEU A 208 -39.59 44.01 22.55
N PRO A 209 -39.20 45.18 23.10
CA PRO A 209 -38.59 46.26 22.33
C PRO A 209 -37.29 45.83 21.65
N LEU A 210 -37.01 46.38 20.46
CA LEU A 210 -35.83 46.03 19.65
C LEU A 210 -34.50 46.04 20.43
N GLY A 211 -34.29 47.00 21.33
CA GLY A 211 -33.06 47.08 22.14
C GLY A 211 -32.92 45.95 23.16
N THR A 212 -34.04 45.47 23.72
CA THR A 212 -34.05 44.32 24.65
C THR A 212 -33.94 43.00 23.88
N GLN A 213 -34.53 42.93 22.68
CA GLN A 213 -34.34 41.80 21.77
C GLN A 213 -32.87 41.64 21.36
N GLU A 214 -32.19 42.74 21.02
CA GLU A 214 -30.78 42.72 20.66
C GLU A 214 -29.90 42.24 21.83
N GLN A 215 -30.13 42.73 23.04
CA GLN A 215 -29.36 42.32 24.22
C GLN A 215 -29.57 40.84 24.57
N ALA A 216 -30.82 40.35 24.53
CA ALA A 216 -31.15 38.95 24.76
C ALA A 216 -30.48 38.03 23.72
N LEU A 217 -30.54 38.41 22.43
CA LEU A 217 -29.90 37.65 21.36
C LEU A 217 -28.39 37.68 21.42
N VAL A 218 -27.77 38.78 21.84
CA VAL A 218 -26.31 38.83 22.01
C VAL A 218 -25.87 37.88 23.12
N GLU A 219 -26.59 37.84 24.24
CA GLU A 219 -26.34 36.87 25.32
C GLU A 219 -26.50 35.43 24.80
N ASP A 220 -27.60 35.15 24.09
CA ASP A 220 -27.87 33.83 23.56
C ASP A 220 -26.83 33.37 22.53
N LEU A 221 -26.40 34.30 21.66
CA LEU A 221 -25.38 34.03 20.65
C LEU A 221 -24.01 33.76 21.28
N LEU A 222 -23.67 34.42 22.39
CA LEU A 222 -22.43 34.13 23.13
C LEU A 222 -22.44 32.70 23.70
N PHE A 223 -23.58 32.19 24.18
CA PHE A 223 -23.72 30.78 24.57
C PHE A 223 -23.52 29.84 23.38
N VAL A 224 -24.15 30.14 22.25
CA VAL A 224 -24.04 29.33 21.02
C VAL A 224 -22.61 29.32 20.48
N LEU A 225 -21.88 30.43 20.58
CA LEU A 225 -20.48 30.52 20.18
C LEU A 225 -19.54 29.61 21.01
N ILE A 226 -19.92 29.21 22.24
CA ILE A 226 -19.16 28.27 23.09
C ILE A 226 -19.63 26.81 22.90
N GLY A 227 -20.70 26.58 22.15
CA GLY A 227 -21.28 25.24 21.94
C GLY A 227 -22.32 24.83 22.97
N VAL A 228 -22.89 25.79 23.71
CA VAL A 228 -24.03 25.58 24.59
C VAL A 228 -25.30 26.01 23.86
N ASP A 229 -26.36 25.21 23.95
CA ASP A 229 -27.64 25.59 23.34
C ASP A 229 -28.20 26.86 23.96
N GLY A 230 -28.65 27.76 23.10
CA GLY A 230 -29.33 28.98 23.49
C GLY A 230 -30.81 28.74 23.83
N ARG A 231 -31.46 29.78 24.37
CA ARG A 231 -32.90 29.85 24.62
C ARG A 231 -33.68 30.11 23.33
N ASP A 232 -33.19 31.03 22.50
CA ASP A 232 -33.86 31.50 21.28
C ASP A 232 -33.24 30.88 20.01
N ILE A 233 -31.96 30.51 20.10
CA ILE A 233 -31.18 29.85 19.05
C ILE A 233 -30.90 28.41 19.48
N THR A 234 -31.50 27.45 18.78
CA THR A 234 -31.37 26.02 19.10
C THR A 234 -30.59 25.30 18.01
N ALA A 235 -29.63 24.45 18.41
CA ALA A 235 -28.86 23.65 17.46
C ALA A 235 -29.68 22.45 16.96
N GLN A 236 -29.67 22.22 15.66
CA GLN A 236 -30.28 21.01 15.10
C GLN A 236 -29.37 19.79 15.34
N PRO A 237 -29.96 18.59 15.55
CA PRO A 237 -29.20 17.36 15.61
C PRO A 237 -28.54 17.09 14.24
N VAL A 238 -27.24 16.84 14.25
CA VAL A 238 -26.49 16.53 13.02
C VAL A 238 -26.59 15.05 12.73
N LEU A 239 -27.16 14.67 11.59
CA LEU A 239 -27.16 13.32 11.05
C LEU A 239 -26.01 13.18 10.04
N GLY A 240 -24.91 12.52 10.44
CA GLY A 240 -23.79 12.20 9.55
C GLY A 240 -22.73 13.31 9.40
N ARG A 241 -22.01 13.31 8.27
CA ARG A 241 -20.87 14.21 7.96
C ARG A 241 -21.30 15.58 7.41
N GLN A 242 -22.18 16.28 8.11
CA GLN A 242 -22.65 17.62 7.72
C GLN A 242 -22.31 18.69 8.76
N ASN A 243 -22.22 19.94 8.29
CA ASN A 243 -22.10 21.10 9.16
C ASN A 243 -23.39 21.27 9.97
N ARG A 244 -23.26 21.69 11.22
CA ARG A 244 -24.41 21.90 12.11
C ARG A 244 -25.22 23.11 11.66
N SER A 245 -26.54 22.93 11.53
CA SER A 245 -27.53 23.98 11.27
C SER A 245 -28.17 24.45 12.59
N PHE A 246 -28.64 25.69 12.59
CA PHE A 246 -29.28 26.33 13.75
C PHE A 246 -30.67 26.82 13.39
N ILE A 247 -31.61 26.70 14.32
CA ILE A 247 -32.96 27.27 14.22
C ILE A 247 -32.98 28.56 15.03
N VAL A 248 -33.45 29.63 14.41
CA VAL A 248 -33.65 30.95 15.01
C VAL A 248 -35.16 31.22 15.10
N ASP A 249 -35.61 31.80 16.21
CA ASP A 249 -37.03 32.13 16.43
C ASP A 249 -37.62 32.91 15.22
N PRO A 250 -38.72 32.42 14.61
CA PRO A 250 -39.37 33.08 13.49
C PRO A 250 -39.99 34.45 13.83
N THR A 251 -40.21 34.77 15.10
CA THR A 251 -40.86 36.01 15.56
C THR A 251 -39.93 37.22 15.66
N LEU A 252 -38.64 37.04 15.39
CA LEU A 252 -37.63 38.09 15.44
C LEU A 252 -37.72 39.08 14.28
N ASP A 253 -37.26 40.31 14.53
CA ASP A 253 -37.14 41.31 13.47
C ASP A 253 -36.21 40.82 12.35
N MET A 254 -36.60 41.09 11.10
CA MET A 254 -35.92 40.57 9.92
C MET A 254 -34.46 41.04 9.83
N SER A 255 -34.18 42.28 10.25
CA SER A 255 -32.82 42.84 10.18
C SER A 255 -31.87 42.18 11.18
N VAL A 256 -32.35 41.93 12.40
CA VAL A 256 -31.61 41.25 13.46
C VAL A 256 -31.40 39.78 13.11
N LYS A 257 -32.44 39.13 12.58
CA LYS A 257 -32.39 37.74 12.11
C LYS A 257 -31.33 37.52 11.03
N GLU A 258 -31.26 38.41 10.05
CA GLU A 258 -30.23 38.36 9.00
C GLU A 258 -28.81 38.53 9.58
N LEU A 259 -28.64 39.41 10.58
CA LEU A 259 -27.34 39.64 11.20
C LEU A 259 -26.90 38.46 12.07
N VAL A 260 -27.82 37.81 12.78
CA VAL A 260 -27.58 36.53 13.48
C VAL A 260 -27.18 35.44 12.49
N ASN A 261 -27.90 35.29 11.39
CA ASN A 261 -27.59 34.31 10.34
C ASN A 261 -26.19 34.50 9.72
N ARG A 262 -25.66 35.72 9.73
CA ARG A 262 -24.27 35.98 9.31
C ARG A 262 -23.25 35.52 10.33
N ILE A 263 -23.57 35.54 11.62
CA ILE A 263 -22.66 35.14 12.71
C ILE A 263 -22.66 33.61 12.92
N LEU A 264 -23.81 32.96 12.77
CA LEU A 264 -24.02 31.52 13.02
C LEU A 264 -23.03 30.55 12.33
N PRO A 265 -22.49 30.81 11.12
CA PRO A 265 -21.47 29.97 10.52
C PRO A 265 -20.27 29.71 11.43
N VAL A 266 -19.85 30.68 12.26
CA VAL A 266 -18.74 30.50 13.22
C VAL A 266 -19.05 29.41 14.23
N ALA A 267 -20.27 29.36 14.76
CA ALA A 267 -20.70 28.31 15.69
C ALA A 267 -20.76 26.93 15.01
N SER A 268 -21.11 26.90 13.72
CA SER A 268 -21.07 25.67 12.92
C SER A 268 -19.63 25.16 12.75
N TYR A 269 -18.68 26.06 12.44
CA TYR A 269 -17.26 25.72 12.32
C TYR A 269 -16.69 25.26 13.65
N TYR A 270 -17.04 25.92 14.76
CA TYR A 270 -16.67 25.50 16.11
C TYR A 270 -17.09 24.04 16.38
N SER A 271 -18.37 23.72 16.16
CA SER A 271 -18.91 22.36 16.36
C SER A 271 -18.12 21.31 15.57
N THR A 272 -17.82 21.58 14.28
CA THR A 272 -17.04 20.68 13.43
C THR A 272 -15.61 20.49 13.94
N ILE A 273 -14.94 21.56 14.39
CA ILE A 273 -13.56 21.50 14.87
C ILE A 273 -13.49 20.74 16.20
N THR A 274 -14.38 21.02 17.16
CA THR A 274 -14.35 20.37 18.48
C THR A 274 -14.63 18.88 18.37
N ARG A 275 -15.61 18.48 17.54
CA ARG A 275 -15.85 17.06 17.22
C ARG A 275 -14.62 16.38 16.60
N PHE A 276 -13.99 17.06 15.64
CA PHE A 276 -12.80 16.54 14.97
C PHE A 276 -11.62 16.36 15.95
N ILE A 277 -11.40 17.34 16.82
CA ILE A 277 -10.35 17.29 17.85
C ILE A 277 -10.55 16.08 18.77
N GLU A 278 -11.75 15.87 19.28
CA GLU A 278 -12.01 14.77 20.22
C GLU A 278 -11.99 13.41 19.53
N GLU A 279 -12.55 13.28 18.31
CA GLU A 279 -12.55 12.01 17.59
C GLU A 279 -11.12 11.60 17.18
N LYS A 280 -10.38 12.49 16.49
CA LYS A 280 -9.05 12.18 15.95
C LYS A 280 -7.95 12.23 17.00
N SER A 281 -8.24 12.61 18.24
CA SER A 281 -7.32 12.46 19.38
C SER A 281 -7.23 11.00 19.89
N SER A 282 -8.04 10.08 19.37
CA SER A 282 -7.98 8.66 19.72
C SER A 282 -6.72 8.00 19.14
N PHE A 283 -6.11 7.06 19.89
CA PHE A 283 -4.82 6.46 19.51
C PHE A 283 -4.80 5.81 18.13
N GLU A 284 -5.95 5.34 17.64
CA GLU A 284 -6.10 4.61 16.39
C GLU A 284 -5.85 5.45 15.14
N TYR A 285 -5.95 6.79 15.23
CA TYR A 285 -5.80 7.70 14.10
C TYR A 285 -4.35 8.17 13.84
N GLY A 286 -3.38 7.68 14.63
CA GLY A 286 -1.96 7.93 14.43
C GLY A 286 -1.42 9.25 15.00
N GLN A 287 -0.10 9.34 15.17
CA GLN A 287 0.60 10.42 15.87
C GLN A 287 0.51 11.75 15.12
N VAL A 288 0.50 11.74 13.78
CA VAL A 288 0.39 12.96 12.98
C VAL A 288 -0.96 13.65 13.22
N ASN A 289 -2.04 12.87 13.26
CA ASN A 289 -3.37 13.39 13.55
C ASN A 289 -3.49 13.86 15.01
N HIS A 290 -2.81 13.22 15.97
CA HIS A 290 -2.73 13.70 17.35
C HIS A 290 -2.03 15.06 17.45
N ALA A 291 -0.90 15.22 16.76
CA ALA A 291 -0.18 16.50 16.74
C ALA A 291 -1.01 17.61 16.06
N LEU A 292 -1.74 17.28 14.99
CA LEU A 292 -2.66 18.21 14.33
C LEU A 292 -3.78 18.66 15.28
N THR A 293 -4.44 17.73 15.96
CA THR A 293 -5.53 18.05 16.90
C THR A 293 -5.01 18.85 18.10
N ALA A 294 -3.81 18.57 18.61
CA ALA A 294 -3.17 19.38 19.65
C ALA A 294 -2.88 20.82 19.19
N ALA A 295 -2.41 21.01 17.95
CA ALA A 295 -2.21 22.33 17.38
C ALA A 295 -3.54 23.10 17.20
N MET A 296 -4.58 22.41 16.72
CA MET A 296 -5.93 22.97 16.61
C MET A 296 -6.53 23.35 17.98
N ARG A 297 -6.32 22.54 19.03
CA ARG A 297 -6.74 22.87 20.41
C ARG A 297 -6.14 24.19 20.91
N THR A 298 -4.89 24.49 20.52
CA THR A 298 -4.23 25.75 20.92
C THR A 298 -4.94 26.96 20.31
N LEU A 299 -5.31 26.88 19.02
CA LEU A 299 -6.07 27.93 18.33
C LEU A 299 -7.51 28.04 18.85
N MET A 300 -8.12 26.90 19.20
CA MET A 300 -9.44 26.86 19.82
C MET A 300 -9.47 27.60 21.16
N LYS A 301 -8.40 27.50 21.94
CA LYS A 301 -8.26 28.23 23.21
C LYS A 301 -8.27 29.75 23.01
N GLU A 302 -7.62 30.26 21.96
CA GLU A 302 -7.59 31.70 21.65
C GLU A 302 -8.99 32.24 21.33
N TYR A 303 -9.78 31.47 20.59
CA TYR A 303 -11.18 31.82 20.32
C TYR A 303 -12.02 31.82 21.60
N LEU A 304 -11.88 30.82 22.47
CA LEU A 304 -12.63 30.81 23.73
C LEU A 304 -12.29 32.02 24.60
N ILE A 305 -11.03 32.45 24.62
CA ILE A 305 -10.61 33.68 25.30
C ILE A 305 -11.30 34.90 24.68
N LEU A 306 -11.36 35.02 23.35
CA LEU A 306 -12.09 36.11 22.70
C LEU A 306 -13.57 36.15 23.12
N VAL A 307 -14.25 35.00 23.15
CA VAL A 307 -15.66 34.95 23.56
C VAL A 307 -15.82 35.39 25.02
N THR A 308 -14.92 34.99 25.92
CA THR A 308 -14.96 35.46 27.32
C THR A 308 -14.73 36.98 27.46
N GLN A 309 -13.92 37.58 26.58
CA GLN A 309 -13.73 39.03 26.55
C GLN A 309 -14.99 39.73 26.02
N LEU A 310 -15.66 39.18 25.01
CA LEU A 310 -16.93 39.71 24.50
C LEU A 310 -18.05 39.64 25.55
N GLU A 311 -18.14 38.54 26.31
CA GLU A 311 -19.04 38.40 27.45
C GLU A 311 -18.80 39.49 28.51
N HIS A 312 -17.54 39.83 28.79
CA HIS A 312 -17.22 40.94 29.69
C HIS A 312 -17.75 42.29 29.17
N LEU A 313 -17.65 42.57 27.87
CA LEU A 313 -18.21 43.77 27.25
C LEU A 313 -19.74 43.78 27.28
N GLN A 314 -20.39 42.61 27.15
CA GLN A 314 -21.83 42.46 27.24
C GLN A 314 -22.33 42.83 28.64
N ARG A 315 -21.64 42.37 29.70
CA ARG A 315 -21.98 42.72 31.10
C ARG A 315 -21.89 44.22 31.39
N GLN A 316 -21.06 44.95 30.65
CA GLN A 316 -20.95 46.41 30.75
C GLN A 316 -22.03 47.15 29.93
N GLY A 317 -22.85 46.43 29.15
CA GLY A 317 -23.86 47.01 28.26
C GLY A 317 -23.29 47.76 27.05
N LEU A 318 -22.01 47.53 26.71
CA LEU A 318 -21.31 48.24 25.64
C LEU A 318 -21.24 47.47 24.31
N LEU A 319 -21.70 46.21 24.30
CA LEU A 319 -21.69 45.33 23.14
C LEU A 319 -23.04 45.44 22.40
N SER A 320 -22.97 45.80 21.12
CA SER A 320 -24.09 45.69 20.18
C SER A 320 -23.84 44.54 19.22
N LEU A 321 -24.88 44.07 18.54
CA LEU A 321 -24.78 42.96 17.61
C LEU A 321 -23.86 43.30 16.42
N GLN A 322 -23.83 44.55 15.97
CA GLN A 322 -22.88 45.00 14.92
C GLN A 322 -21.44 45.05 15.43
N LYS A 323 -21.21 45.45 16.68
CA LYS A 323 -19.87 45.39 17.30
C LYS A 323 -19.39 43.95 17.44
N LEU A 324 -20.28 43.05 17.86
CA LEU A 324 -20.00 41.62 17.92
C LEU A 324 -19.60 41.10 16.54
N TRP A 325 -20.40 41.38 15.50
CA TRP A 325 -20.10 41.01 14.11
C TRP A 325 -18.72 41.51 13.66
N PHE A 326 -18.37 42.75 13.99
CA PHE A 326 -17.06 43.32 13.65
C PHE A 326 -15.91 42.60 14.37
N TYR A 327 -16.02 42.33 15.68
CA TYR A 327 -14.96 41.70 16.45
C TYR A 327 -14.71 40.23 16.08
N ILE A 328 -15.73 39.50 15.64
CA ILE A 328 -15.59 38.09 15.26
C ILE A 328 -15.03 37.88 13.84
N GLN A 329 -14.96 38.93 13.00
CA GLN A 329 -14.50 38.82 11.60
C GLN A 329 -13.15 38.10 11.45
N PRO A 330 -12.09 38.46 12.19
CA PRO A 330 -10.80 37.80 12.05
C PRO A 330 -10.86 36.32 12.43
N THR A 331 -11.57 36.02 13.53
CA THR A 331 -11.72 34.63 14.00
C THR A 331 -12.59 33.78 13.08
N MET A 332 -13.58 34.37 12.41
CA MET A 332 -14.44 33.67 11.47
C MET A 332 -13.62 33.04 10.34
N ARG A 333 -12.69 33.79 9.74
CA ARG A 333 -11.81 33.28 8.70
C ARG A 333 -10.91 32.16 9.21
N THR A 334 -10.33 32.30 10.40
CA THR A 334 -9.49 31.24 10.99
C THR A 334 -10.26 29.95 11.25
N MET A 335 -11.48 30.05 11.80
CA MET A 335 -12.36 28.91 12.06
C MET A 335 -12.87 28.25 10.77
N GLU A 336 -13.16 29.04 9.75
CA GLU A 336 -13.52 28.52 8.42
C GLU A 336 -12.38 27.66 7.84
N ILE A 337 -11.13 28.14 7.89
CA ILE A 337 -9.97 27.40 7.38
C ILE A 337 -9.78 26.10 8.18
N LEU A 338 -9.84 26.16 9.51
CA LEU A 338 -9.70 25.00 10.39
C LEU A 338 -10.78 23.95 10.12
N SER A 339 -12.05 24.37 10.02
CA SER A 339 -13.17 23.47 9.73
C SER A 339 -13.08 22.86 8.32
N SER A 340 -12.56 23.62 7.34
CA SER A 340 -12.30 23.12 5.98
C SER A 340 -11.23 22.04 5.98
N ILE A 341 -10.15 22.22 6.74
CA ILE A 341 -9.09 21.22 6.93
C ILE A 341 -9.66 19.97 7.62
N ALA A 342 -10.35 20.13 8.75
CA ALA A 342 -10.97 19.04 9.49
C ALA A 342 -11.92 18.20 8.61
N SER A 343 -12.79 18.88 7.86
CA SER A 343 -13.73 18.23 6.94
C SER A 343 -13.02 17.49 5.80
N SER A 344 -11.89 18.02 5.32
CA SER A 344 -11.12 17.40 4.24
C SER A 344 -10.39 16.15 4.73
N VAL A 345 -9.81 16.20 5.94
CA VAL A 345 -9.16 15.04 6.59
C VAL A 345 -10.17 13.93 6.83
N ASP A 346 -11.37 14.25 7.32
CA ASP A 346 -12.39 13.23 7.59
C ASP A 346 -13.00 12.63 6.32
N LYS A 347 -13.25 13.44 5.28
CA LYS A 347 -13.74 12.95 3.98
C LYS A 347 -12.74 12.03 3.29
N GLY A 348 -11.44 12.31 3.42
CA GLY A 348 -10.37 11.54 2.80
C GLY A 348 -9.82 10.41 3.66
N GLU A 349 -10.35 10.19 4.87
CA GLU A 349 -9.84 9.24 5.87
C GLU A 349 -8.30 9.28 5.99
N CYS A 350 -7.75 10.49 5.99
CA CYS A 350 -6.32 10.71 5.89
C CYS A 350 -5.61 10.33 7.21
N MET A 351 -4.52 9.58 7.09
CA MET A 351 -3.67 9.18 8.21
C MET A 351 -2.20 9.32 7.84
N GLY A 352 -1.35 9.66 8.82
CA GLY A 352 0.09 9.82 8.64
C GLY A 352 0.46 10.77 7.49
N GLY A 353 1.21 10.25 6.51
CA GLY A 353 1.71 11.04 5.38
C GLY A 353 0.62 11.64 4.49
N SER A 354 -0.56 11.04 4.38
CA SER A 354 -1.66 11.62 3.58
C SER A 354 -2.20 12.91 4.20
N THR A 355 -2.28 12.97 5.54
CA THR A 355 -2.66 14.20 6.26
C THR A 355 -1.63 15.31 6.02
N LEU A 356 -0.33 14.98 6.04
CA LEU A 356 0.73 15.95 5.77
C LEU A 356 0.69 16.49 4.34
N SER A 357 0.44 15.63 3.34
CA SER A 357 0.25 16.05 1.96
C SER A 357 -0.91 17.04 1.82
N LEU A 358 -2.05 16.73 2.44
CA LEU A 358 -3.20 17.61 2.42
C LEU A 358 -2.91 18.98 3.05
N LEU A 359 -2.25 19.02 4.21
CA LEU A 359 -1.88 20.28 4.86
C LEU A 359 -0.90 21.10 4.02
N HIS A 360 0.04 20.43 3.36
CA HIS A 360 0.99 21.07 2.47
C HIS A 360 0.30 21.69 1.25
N ASP A 361 -0.59 20.96 0.59
CA ASP A 361 -1.35 21.43 -0.57
C ASP A 361 -2.24 22.62 -0.18
N ARG A 362 -2.86 22.57 1.01
CA ARG A 362 -3.63 23.70 1.56
C ARG A 362 -2.75 24.93 1.78
N THR A 363 -1.53 24.76 2.30
CA THR A 363 -0.59 25.86 2.51
C THR A 363 -0.24 26.57 1.19
N PHE A 364 -0.15 25.83 0.07
CA PHE A 364 0.06 26.42 -1.25
C PHE A 364 -1.18 27.11 -1.83
N ASN A 365 -2.37 26.55 -1.62
CA ASN A 365 -3.61 27.14 -2.11
C ASN A 365 -3.87 28.54 -1.53
N TYR A 366 -3.35 28.84 -0.34
CA TYR A 366 -3.48 30.15 0.31
C TYR A 366 -2.31 31.13 0.05
N THR A 367 -1.50 30.93 -1.00
CA THR A 367 -0.37 31.83 -1.31
C THR A 367 -0.76 33.31 -1.48
N GLY A 368 -2.02 33.60 -1.84
CA GLY A 368 -2.53 34.97 -1.94
C GLY A 368 -2.97 35.62 -0.61
N ASP A 369 -3.06 34.85 0.48
CA ASP A 369 -3.49 35.32 1.80
C ASP A 369 -2.46 34.95 2.87
N SER A 370 -1.68 35.95 3.30
CA SER A 370 -0.60 35.77 4.27
C SER A 370 -1.09 35.20 5.61
N GLN A 371 -2.27 35.60 6.10
CA GLN A 371 -2.76 35.15 7.40
C GLN A 371 -3.18 33.67 7.35
N ALA A 372 -3.91 33.27 6.31
CA ALA A 372 -4.27 31.87 6.11
C ALA A 372 -3.03 31.00 5.87
N GLN A 373 -2.04 31.50 5.13
CA GLN A 373 -0.81 30.78 4.88
C GLN A 373 0.00 30.55 6.16
N GLU A 374 0.14 31.57 7.02
CA GLU A 374 0.81 31.43 8.32
C GLU A 374 0.11 30.42 9.23
N LEU A 375 -1.23 30.45 9.25
CA LEU A 375 -2.04 29.47 9.98
C LEU A 375 -1.80 28.04 9.48
N CYS A 376 -1.86 27.81 8.16
CA CYS A 376 -1.62 26.50 7.57
C CYS A 376 -0.17 26.03 7.78
N LEU A 377 0.79 26.96 7.71
CA LEU A 377 2.19 26.69 7.97
C LEU A 377 2.43 26.27 9.42
N TYR A 378 1.80 26.94 10.38
CA TYR A 378 1.85 26.57 11.80
C TYR A 378 1.30 25.16 12.03
N LEU A 379 0.13 24.85 11.47
CA LEU A 379 -0.48 23.51 11.56
C LEU A 379 0.41 22.44 10.91
N THR A 380 0.97 22.73 9.73
CA THR A 380 1.85 21.78 9.01
C THR A 380 3.13 21.52 9.79
N LYS A 381 3.76 22.56 10.35
CA LYS A 381 4.95 22.41 11.20
C LYS A 381 4.65 21.52 12.40
N ALA A 382 3.59 21.82 13.15
CA ALA A 382 3.21 21.06 14.33
C ALA A 382 2.86 19.59 14.00
N ALA A 383 2.06 19.36 12.94
CA ALA A 383 1.67 18.01 12.52
C ALA A 383 2.85 17.18 11.97
N SER A 384 3.88 17.83 11.41
CA SER A 384 5.03 17.14 10.82
C SER A 384 6.05 16.64 11.84
N VAL A 385 6.07 17.17 13.07
CA VAL A 385 7.07 16.82 14.11
C VAL A 385 7.15 15.31 14.36
N PRO A 386 6.04 14.59 14.63
CA PRO A 386 6.13 13.14 14.89
C PRO A 386 6.66 12.35 13.69
N TYR A 387 6.29 12.77 12.47
CA TYR A 387 6.75 12.11 11.25
C TYR A 387 8.26 12.32 11.02
N PHE A 388 8.76 13.53 11.27
CA PHE A 388 10.18 13.83 11.19
C PHE A 388 10.99 13.13 12.28
N GLU A 389 10.47 12.97 13.50
CA GLU A 389 11.15 12.18 14.54
C GLU A 389 11.36 10.71 14.15
N ILE A 390 10.39 10.11 13.43
CA ILE A 390 10.53 8.76 12.89
C ILE A 390 11.57 8.76 11.77
N LEU A 391 11.51 9.76 10.88
CA LEU A 391 12.47 9.93 9.78
C LEU A 391 13.91 10.09 10.29
N GLU A 392 14.14 10.87 11.35
CA GLU A 392 15.46 11.08 11.95
C GLU A 392 16.05 9.78 12.49
N LYS A 393 15.24 8.95 13.15
CA LYS A 393 15.68 7.63 13.64
C LYS A 393 16.02 6.70 12.48
N TRP A 394 15.25 6.74 11.40
CA TRP A 394 15.49 5.95 10.20
C TRP A 394 16.78 6.38 9.48
N ILE A 395 16.94 7.68 9.22
CA ILE A 395 18.05 8.25 8.46
C ILE A 395 19.37 8.23 9.24
N TYR A 396 19.35 8.47 10.56
CA TYR A 396 20.58 8.56 11.34
C TYR A 396 20.98 7.26 12.04
N ARG A 397 20.03 6.34 12.27
CA ARG A 397 20.28 5.09 13.02
C ARG A 397 19.82 3.82 12.31
N GLY A 398 19.03 3.91 11.23
CA GLY A 398 18.43 2.75 10.55
C GLY A 398 17.25 2.10 11.30
N ILE A 399 16.75 2.73 12.37
CA ILE A 399 15.72 2.11 13.24
C ILE A 399 14.35 2.68 12.91
N ILE A 400 13.39 1.81 12.61
CA ILE A 400 11.97 2.18 12.46
C ILE A 400 11.27 1.99 13.80
N LYS A 401 10.86 3.08 14.44
CA LYS A 401 10.00 3.04 15.63
C LYS A 401 8.65 3.64 15.29
N ASP A 402 7.81 2.82 14.67
CA ASP A 402 6.48 3.22 14.19
C ASP A 402 5.37 2.28 14.70
N PRO A 403 4.78 2.58 15.88
CA PRO A 403 3.69 1.76 16.45
C PRO A 403 2.40 1.76 15.60
N TYR A 404 2.21 2.80 14.77
CA TYR A 404 0.95 3.05 14.07
C TYR A 404 1.07 2.86 12.54
N SER A 405 2.22 2.42 12.03
CA SER A 405 2.43 2.25 10.59
C SER A 405 2.08 3.50 9.77
N GLU A 406 2.51 4.68 10.23
CA GLU A 406 2.32 5.94 9.51
C GLU A 406 3.46 6.28 8.56
N PHE A 407 4.64 5.69 8.77
CA PHE A 407 5.85 5.99 8.02
C PHE A 407 5.80 5.44 6.59
N MET A 408 6.57 6.07 5.68
CA MET A 408 6.60 5.66 4.26
C MET A 408 7.30 4.31 4.03
N VAL A 409 8.20 3.90 4.93
CA VAL A 409 8.91 2.61 4.84
C VAL A 409 8.25 1.61 5.78
N GLU A 410 7.84 0.47 5.23
CA GLU A 410 7.38 -0.68 6.02
C GLU A 410 8.48 -1.73 6.13
N GLU A 411 8.64 -2.31 7.32
CA GLU A 411 9.46 -3.51 7.54
C GLU A 411 8.57 -4.76 7.54
N HIS A 412 8.90 -5.71 6.69
CA HIS A 412 8.29 -7.04 6.67
C HIS A 412 9.19 -8.04 7.39
N GLU A 413 8.68 -8.69 8.43
CA GLU A 413 9.36 -9.81 9.08
C GLU A 413 9.35 -11.04 8.17
N LEU A 414 10.39 -11.18 7.35
CA LEU A 414 10.66 -12.39 6.58
C LEU A 414 11.46 -13.36 7.46
N GLN A 415 10.92 -14.56 7.70
CA GLN A 415 11.59 -15.59 8.49
C GLN A 415 12.93 -15.96 7.85
N LYS A 416 14.04 -15.61 8.52
CA LYS A 416 15.43 -15.83 8.07
C LYS A 416 15.71 -17.30 7.71
N GLU A 417 14.96 -18.25 8.27
CA GLU A 417 15.16 -19.69 8.09
C GLU A 417 14.59 -20.27 6.79
N LYS A 418 13.65 -19.59 6.13
CA LYS A 418 13.03 -20.09 4.88
C LYS A 418 13.69 -19.59 3.60
N ILE A 419 14.64 -18.67 3.73
CA ILE A 419 15.34 -18.07 2.59
C ILE A 419 16.74 -18.69 2.59
N GLN A 420 16.87 -19.77 1.80
CA GLN A 420 18.18 -20.29 1.40
C GLN A 420 19.04 -19.13 0.89
N GLU A 421 20.35 -19.19 1.12
CA GLU A 421 21.37 -18.15 0.89
C GLU A 421 21.33 -17.49 -0.51
N ASP A 422 20.57 -18.07 -1.45
CA ASP A 422 20.43 -17.71 -2.86
C ASP A 422 19.58 -16.47 -3.19
N TYR A 423 18.90 -15.83 -2.22
CA TYR A 423 17.92 -14.76 -2.50
C TYR A 423 18.11 -13.43 -1.75
N ASN A 424 19.34 -13.11 -1.34
CA ASN A 424 19.62 -11.94 -0.49
C ASN A 424 19.23 -10.58 -1.10
N ASP A 425 19.25 -10.39 -2.42
CA ASP A 425 18.77 -9.14 -3.04
C ASP A 425 17.25 -8.98 -2.92
N LYS A 426 16.50 -10.03 -3.26
CA LYS A 426 15.03 -10.01 -3.12
C LYS A 426 14.62 -9.88 -1.67
N TYR A 427 15.42 -10.41 -0.73
CA TYR A 427 15.18 -10.25 0.70
C TYR A 427 15.16 -8.78 1.11
N TRP A 428 16.15 -7.97 0.72
CA TRP A 428 16.18 -6.54 1.09
C TRP A 428 15.14 -5.70 0.36
N ASP A 429 14.75 -6.10 -0.85
CA ASP A 429 13.66 -5.46 -1.60
C ASP A 429 12.28 -5.81 -1.03
N GLN A 430 12.10 -7.02 -0.51
CA GLN A 430 10.86 -7.46 0.12
C GLN A 430 10.77 -7.06 1.60
N ARG A 431 11.90 -6.95 2.30
CA ARG A 431 11.96 -6.58 3.72
C ARG A 431 11.62 -5.12 3.93
N TYR A 432 12.20 -4.22 3.15
CA TYR A 432 11.91 -2.78 3.24
C TYR A 432 11.22 -2.32 1.96
N THR A 433 9.91 -2.14 2.05
CA THR A 433 9.07 -1.68 0.95
C THR A 433 8.61 -0.26 1.21
N ILE A 434 8.40 0.50 0.13
CA ILE A 434 7.86 1.85 0.21
C ILE A 434 6.35 1.83 -0.04
N VAL A 435 5.61 2.53 0.81
CA VAL A 435 4.15 2.62 0.75
C VAL A 435 3.73 3.96 0.16
N GLN A 436 3.33 3.94 -1.11
CA GLN A 436 3.08 5.16 -1.89
C GLN A 436 2.08 6.15 -1.25
N HIS A 437 1.00 5.65 -0.65
CA HIS A 437 -0.04 6.52 -0.06
C HIS A 437 0.41 7.26 1.22
N ARG A 438 1.49 6.80 1.87
CA ARG A 438 2.04 7.40 3.10
C ARG A 438 3.25 8.30 2.85
N ILE A 439 3.60 8.53 1.60
CA ILE A 439 4.65 9.47 1.23
C ILE A 439 4.05 10.89 1.26
N PRO A 440 4.57 11.79 2.10
CA PRO A 440 4.19 13.19 2.02
C PRO A 440 4.57 13.75 0.65
N SER A 441 3.69 14.52 0.01
CA SER A 441 3.89 15.05 -1.35
C SER A 441 5.22 15.81 -1.49
N PHE A 442 5.62 16.54 -0.45
CA PHE A 442 6.89 17.27 -0.41
C PHE A 442 8.16 16.39 -0.24
N LEU A 443 8.02 15.12 0.15
CA LEU A 443 9.14 14.17 0.25
C LEU A 443 9.24 13.22 -0.94
N GLN A 444 8.27 13.25 -1.86
CA GLN A 444 8.19 12.28 -2.95
C GLN A 444 9.46 12.20 -3.81
N LYS A 445 10.13 13.34 -4.05
CA LYS A 445 11.39 13.39 -4.83
C LYS A 445 12.58 12.72 -4.12
N MET A 446 12.56 12.67 -2.78
CA MET A 446 13.64 12.13 -1.95
C MET A 446 13.30 10.74 -1.39
N ALA A 447 12.11 10.22 -1.68
CA ALA A 447 11.58 9.00 -1.08
C ALA A 447 12.51 7.78 -1.31
N ASP A 448 13.02 7.62 -2.53
CA ASP A 448 13.96 6.54 -2.87
C ASP A 448 15.31 6.70 -2.15
N LYS A 449 15.78 7.93 -1.99
CA LYS A 449 17.01 8.24 -1.22
C LYS A 449 16.80 7.93 0.26
N ILE A 450 15.64 8.26 0.83
CA ILE A 450 15.31 7.96 2.23
C ILE A 450 15.28 6.45 2.47
N LEU A 451 14.64 5.68 1.57
CA LEU A 451 14.60 4.23 1.66
C LEU A 451 16.00 3.61 1.60
N SER A 452 16.79 3.99 0.60
CA SER A 452 18.15 3.49 0.42
C SER A 452 19.08 3.86 1.58
N THR A 453 18.96 5.07 2.15
CA THR A 453 19.74 5.51 3.32
C THR A 453 19.60 4.52 4.48
N GLY A 454 18.37 4.18 4.87
CA GLY A 454 18.16 3.26 5.98
C GLY A 454 18.48 1.80 5.63
N LYS A 455 18.26 1.36 4.37
CA LYS A 455 18.74 0.05 3.90
C LYS A 455 20.25 -0.07 4.08
N TYR A 456 21.03 0.94 3.68
CA TYR A 456 22.50 0.92 3.80
C TYR A 456 22.96 0.84 5.26
N LEU A 457 22.34 1.62 6.16
CA LEU A 457 22.65 1.54 7.58
C LEU A 457 22.30 0.17 8.18
N ASN A 458 21.17 -0.43 7.80
CA ASN A 458 20.76 -1.72 8.33
C ASN A 458 21.65 -2.87 7.88
N VAL A 459 22.17 -2.85 6.64
CA VAL A 459 23.19 -3.83 6.19
C VAL A 459 24.42 -3.77 7.09
N VAL A 460 24.89 -2.56 7.42
CA VAL A 460 26.06 -2.37 8.30
C VAL A 460 25.76 -2.81 9.74
N ARG A 461 24.55 -2.53 10.24
CA ARG A 461 24.11 -2.95 11.57
C ARG A 461 24.03 -4.47 11.71
N GLU A 462 23.54 -5.18 10.70
CA GLU A 462 23.51 -6.65 10.72
C GLU A 462 24.91 -7.26 10.73
N CYS A 463 25.93 -6.51 10.32
CA CYS A 463 27.33 -6.92 10.43
C CYS A 463 27.96 -6.64 11.82
N GLY A 464 27.18 -6.13 12.79
CA GLY A 464 27.61 -5.88 14.17
C GLY A 464 28.23 -4.52 14.42
N ARG A 465 28.14 -3.58 13.48
CA ARG A 465 28.62 -2.20 13.65
C ARG A 465 27.44 -1.25 13.88
N ASP A 466 27.31 -0.73 15.09
CA ASP A 466 26.33 0.33 15.37
C ASP A 466 26.84 1.66 14.83
N VAL A 467 26.37 2.03 13.64
CA VAL A 467 26.69 3.32 13.03
C VAL A 467 25.65 4.34 13.44
N THR A 468 26.11 5.40 14.11
CA THR A 468 25.34 6.62 14.33
C THR A 468 25.96 7.74 13.53
N CYS A 469 25.16 8.44 12.73
CA CYS A 469 25.61 9.63 12.01
C CYS A 469 26.12 10.71 12.99
N PRO A 470 27.35 11.23 12.84
CA PRO A 470 27.89 12.29 13.70
C PRO A 470 27.14 13.62 13.56
N ASP A 471 26.64 13.92 12.35
CA ASP A 471 25.90 15.14 12.02
C ASP A 471 24.39 15.01 12.22
N ALA A 472 23.96 14.49 13.38
CA ALA A 472 22.55 14.38 13.72
C ALA A 472 21.94 15.77 13.99
N LYS A 473 21.36 16.39 12.96
CA LYS A 473 20.61 17.65 13.07
C LYS A 473 19.11 17.39 12.99
N GLU A 474 18.35 18.13 13.78
CA GLU A 474 16.89 18.10 13.73
C GLU A 474 16.39 18.52 12.34
N VAL A 475 15.45 17.73 11.81
CA VAL A 475 14.83 17.94 10.51
C VAL A 475 13.49 18.63 10.73
N LEU A 476 13.45 19.92 10.46
CA LEU A 476 12.24 20.73 10.64
C LEU A 476 11.57 21.00 9.30
N TYR A 477 10.23 21.04 9.32
CA TYR A 477 9.46 21.43 8.16
C TYR A 477 9.68 22.91 7.82
N THR A 478 10.10 23.15 6.57
CA THR A 478 10.23 24.48 5.99
C THR A 478 9.48 24.55 4.68
N LEU A 479 8.66 25.60 4.49
CA LEU A 479 7.90 25.79 3.25
C LEU A 479 8.83 25.87 2.02
N LYS A 480 10.05 26.42 2.20
CA LYS A 480 11.11 26.33 1.20
C LYS A 480 11.81 24.99 1.35
N GLU A 481 11.65 24.10 0.37
CA GLU A 481 12.07 22.68 0.40
C GLU A 481 13.58 22.45 0.67
N ARG A 482 14.43 23.48 0.71
CA ARG A 482 15.89 23.32 0.66
C ARG A 482 16.51 22.75 1.94
N ALA A 483 16.03 23.15 3.12
CA ALA A 483 16.74 22.85 4.38
C ALA A 483 16.73 21.35 4.74
N TYR A 484 15.56 20.72 4.74
CA TYR A 484 15.45 19.28 5.04
C TYR A 484 16.00 18.41 3.90
N VAL A 485 15.95 18.86 2.64
CA VAL A 485 16.55 18.13 1.51
C VAL A 485 18.06 18.04 1.66
N GLU A 486 18.73 19.15 1.98
CA GLU A 486 20.18 19.14 2.20
C GLU A 486 20.61 18.23 3.36
N GLN A 487 19.81 18.16 4.44
CA GLN A 487 20.06 17.26 5.56
C GLN A 487 19.91 15.78 5.16
N ILE A 488 18.85 15.44 4.42
CA ILE A 488 18.63 14.08 3.91
C ILE A 488 19.76 13.67 2.97
N GLU A 489 20.22 14.56 2.08
CA GLU A 489 21.34 14.27 1.17
C GLU A 489 22.66 14.06 1.92
N LYS A 490 22.95 14.86 2.95
CA LYS A 490 24.14 14.66 3.79
C LYS A 490 24.12 13.31 4.48
N ALA A 491 22.98 12.93 5.04
CA ALA A 491 22.85 11.62 5.69
C ALA A 491 22.94 10.45 4.70
N TYR A 492 22.35 10.58 3.51
CA TYR A 492 22.49 9.61 2.42
C TYR A 492 23.96 9.44 1.99
N ASN A 493 24.68 10.54 1.77
CA ASN A 493 26.09 10.53 1.39
C ASN A 493 26.97 9.91 2.48
N TYR A 494 26.66 10.17 3.75
CA TYR A 494 27.35 9.53 4.87
C TYR A 494 27.07 8.02 4.92
N ALA A 495 25.81 7.60 4.87
CA ALA A 495 25.43 6.18 4.93
C ALA A 495 26.03 5.36 3.78
N SER A 496 25.97 5.90 2.56
CA SER A 496 26.58 5.28 1.37
C SER A 496 28.10 5.20 1.47
N LYS A 497 28.77 6.26 1.95
CA LYS A 497 30.22 6.24 2.17
C LYS A 497 30.61 5.19 3.21
N VAL A 498 29.94 5.14 4.36
CA VAL A 498 30.25 4.19 5.42
C VAL A 498 30.05 2.74 4.96
N LEU A 499 28.98 2.45 4.22
CA LEU A 499 28.76 1.11 3.66
C LEU A 499 29.84 0.77 2.61
N LEU A 500 30.19 1.70 1.73
CA LEU A 500 31.20 1.48 0.70
C LEU A 500 32.58 1.23 1.31
N ASP A 501 33.01 2.08 2.24
CA ASP A 501 34.29 1.94 2.93
C ASP A 501 34.34 0.60 3.68
N PHE A 502 33.25 0.21 4.35
CA PHE A 502 33.13 -1.09 5.01
C PHE A 502 33.25 -2.29 4.04
N LEU A 503 32.58 -2.24 2.88
CA LEU A 503 32.65 -3.32 1.88
C LEU A 503 34.01 -3.40 1.19
N MET A 504 34.64 -2.26 0.92
CA MET A 504 35.91 -2.19 0.21
C MET A 504 37.10 -2.51 1.12
N GLU A 505 37.15 -1.95 2.33
CA GLU A 505 38.27 -2.09 3.26
C GLU A 505 38.14 -3.36 4.12
N GLU A 506 37.04 -3.53 4.85
CA GLU A 506 36.93 -4.63 5.83
C GLU A 506 36.58 -5.99 5.20
N LYS A 507 35.82 -5.99 4.11
CA LYS A 507 35.41 -7.21 3.40
C LYS A 507 36.21 -7.48 2.13
N GLU A 508 37.16 -6.60 1.78
CA GLU A 508 38.08 -6.73 0.65
C GLU A 508 37.40 -7.16 -0.66
N LEU A 509 36.28 -6.50 -1.01
CA LEU A 509 35.46 -6.86 -2.17
C LEU A 509 36.28 -6.96 -3.48
N VAL A 510 37.23 -6.04 -3.69
CA VAL A 510 38.09 -6.02 -4.89
C VAL A 510 38.96 -7.28 -4.97
N SER A 511 39.49 -7.74 -3.83
CA SER A 511 40.31 -8.94 -3.78
C SER A 511 39.50 -10.18 -4.13
N ARG A 512 38.25 -10.29 -3.65
CA ARG A 512 37.36 -11.40 -4.01
C ARG A 512 36.92 -11.38 -5.47
N LEU A 513 36.64 -10.21 -6.04
CA LEU A 513 36.35 -10.10 -7.48
C LEU A 513 37.56 -10.53 -8.32
N ARG A 514 38.79 -10.28 -7.83
CA ARG A 514 40.01 -10.77 -8.47
C ARG A 514 40.11 -12.30 -8.39
N SER A 515 39.77 -12.93 -7.27
CA SER A 515 39.67 -14.39 -7.15
C SER A 515 38.65 -14.97 -8.13
N ILE A 516 37.46 -14.37 -8.24
CA ILE A 516 36.45 -14.79 -9.22
C ILE A 516 37.01 -14.71 -10.65
N LYS A 517 37.74 -13.65 -11.00
CA LYS A 517 38.42 -13.55 -12.30
C LYS A 517 39.43 -14.69 -12.50
N HIS A 518 40.23 -15.03 -11.48
CA HIS A 518 41.24 -16.07 -11.59
C HIS A 518 40.67 -17.43 -12.00
N TYR A 519 39.50 -17.79 -11.45
CA TYR A 519 38.88 -19.09 -11.70
C TYR A 519 37.82 -19.06 -12.82
N PHE A 520 36.85 -18.13 -12.79
CA PHE A 520 35.76 -18.12 -13.79
C PHE A 520 36.18 -17.57 -15.16
N LEU A 521 37.16 -16.66 -15.20
CA LEU A 521 37.67 -16.09 -16.46
C LEU A 521 39.00 -16.68 -16.90
N MET A 522 39.46 -17.75 -16.24
CA MET A 522 40.65 -18.52 -16.61
C MET A 522 41.95 -17.71 -16.71
N ASP A 523 42.11 -16.66 -15.88
CA ASP A 523 43.30 -15.81 -15.85
C ASP A 523 44.55 -16.57 -15.34
N LYS A 524 44.37 -17.54 -14.44
CA LYS A 524 45.43 -18.44 -13.96
C LYS A 524 45.48 -19.72 -14.78
N GLY A 525 46.09 -19.64 -15.96
CA GLY A 525 46.17 -20.77 -16.89
C GLY A 525 46.95 -21.98 -16.36
N ASP A 526 47.92 -21.78 -15.47
CA ASP A 526 48.71 -22.85 -14.84
C ASP A 526 47.83 -23.79 -13.99
N PHE A 527 46.88 -23.23 -13.25
CA PHE A 527 45.87 -24.00 -12.51
C PHE A 527 45.06 -24.88 -13.45
N PHE A 528 44.57 -24.33 -14.57
CA PHE A 528 43.74 -25.07 -15.52
C PHE A 528 44.47 -26.21 -16.22
N VAL A 529 45.75 -26.05 -16.52
CA VAL A 529 46.57 -27.13 -17.11
C VAL A 529 46.62 -28.32 -16.13
N HIS A 530 47.06 -28.08 -14.90
CA HIS A 530 47.15 -29.12 -13.87
C HIS A 530 45.79 -29.74 -13.55
N PHE A 531 44.75 -28.91 -13.43
CA PHE A 531 43.40 -29.38 -13.14
C PHE A 531 42.88 -30.29 -14.26
N MET A 532 42.94 -29.86 -15.51
CA MET A 532 42.49 -30.67 -16.65
C MET A 532 43.29 -31.97 -16.80
N ASP A 533 44.61 -31.97 -16.51
CA ASP A 533 45.42 -33.21 -16.48
C ASP A 533 44.94 -34.20 -15.43
N LEU A 534 44.67 -33.70 -14.21
CA LEU A 534 44.27 -34.51 -13.07
C LEU A 534 42.84 -35.06 -13.20
N THR A 535 41.94 -34.31 -13.82
CA THR A 535 40.52 -34.66 -13.92
C THR A 535 40.12 -35.30 -15.24
N GLU A 536 41.02 -35.45 -16.22
CA GLU A 536 40.71 -35.94 -17.57
C GLU A 536 39.95 -37.28 -17.55
N GLU A 537 40.42 -38.24 -16.76
CA GLU A 537 39.83 -39.58 -16.66
C GLU A 537 38.47 -39.58 -15.94
N GLU A 538 38.24 -38.64 -15.04
CA GLU A 538 36.97 -38.52 -14.31
C GLU A 538 35.92 -37.75 -15.14
N MET A 539 36.35 -36.74 -15.91
CA MET A 539 35.48 -35.91 -16.74
C MET A 539 34.98 -36.62 -18.01
N LYS A 540 35.67 -37.66 -18.49
CA LYS A 540 35.21 -38.50 -19.62
C LYS A 540 33.99 -39.36 -19.28
N LYS A 541 33.76 -39.65 -18.00
CA LYS A 541 32.62 -40.46 -17.54
C LYS A 541 31.28 -39.73 -17.74
N PRO A 542 30.15 -40.44 -17.85
CA PRO A 542 28.83 -39.81 -17.79
C PRO A 542 28.61 -39.20 -16.40
N VAL A 543 27.81 -38.13 -16.31
CA VAL A 543 27.59 -37.34 -15.09
C VAL A 543 27.16 -38.18 -13.89
N ASP A 544 26.37 -39.23 -14.11
CA ASP A 544 25.85 -40.11 -13.05
C ASP A 544 26.94 -41.02 -12.42
N ASP A 545 28.00 -41.31 -13.17
CA ASP A 545 29.12 -42.17 -12.72
C ASP A 545 30.24 -41.37 -12.02
N ILE A 546 30.11 -40.04 -11.98
CA ILE A 546 31.12 -39.15 -11.38
C ILE A 546 30.90 -39.06 -9.88
N VAL A 547 31.98 -39.23 -9.12
CA VAL A 547 31.97 -39.11 -7.65
C VAL A 547 32.36 -37.67 -7.24
N PRO A 548 31.42 -36.82 -6.77
CA PRO A 548 31.73 -35.42 -6.49
C PRO A 548 32.85 -35.18 -5.46
N PRO A 549 32.93 -35.95 -4.33
CA PRO A 549 34.04 -35.83 -3.39
C PRO A 549 35.41 -36.08 -4.02
N ARG A 550 35.49 -36.94 -5.04
CA ARG A 550 36.74 -37.21 -5.75
C ARG A 550 37.15 -36.02 -6.60
N LEU A 551 36.21 -35.40 -7.32
CA LEU A 551 36.49 -34.19 -8.08
C LEU A 551 36.92 -33.04 -7.17
N GLU A 552 36.28 -32.86 -6.02
CA GLU A 552 36.63 -31.82 -5.04
C GLU A 552 38.07 -32.01 -4.51
N ALA A 553 38.46 -33.26 -4.20
CA ALA A 553 39.83 -33.58 -3.78
C ALA A 553 40.87 -33.31 -4.90
N LEU A 554 40.53 -33.61 -6.16
CA LEU A 554 41.38 -33.31 -7.31
C LEU A 554 41.51 -31.81 -7.56
N LEU A 555 40.43 -31.04 -7.38
CA LEU A 555 40.45 -29.58 -7.42
C LEU A 555 41.38 -29.01 -6.36
N GLU A 556 41.25 -29.46 -5.11
CA GLU A 556 42.09 -28.99 -4.01
C GLU A 556 43.59 -29.30 -4.28
N LEU A 557 43.88 -30.48 -4.83
CA LEU A 557 45.24 -30.86 -5.23
C LEU A 557 45.78 -29.92 -6.34
N ALA A 558 45.00 -29.70 -7.39
CA ALA A 558 45.39 -28.81 -8.49
C ALA A 558 45.64 -27.37 -8.01
N LEU A 559 44.81 -26.89 -7.08
CA LEU A 559 44.92 -25.55 -6.50
C LEU A 559 46.20 -25.37 -5.67
N ARG A 560 46.62 -26.43 -4.94
CA ARG A 560 47.87 -26.45 -4.17
C ARG A 560 49.12 -26.53 -5.04
N MET A 561 49.04 -27.22 -6.19
CA MET A 561 50.15 -27.37 -7.14
C MET A 561 50.39 -26.09 -7.97
N SER A 562 49.36 -25.27 -8.15
CA SER A 562 49.41 -24.04 -8.94
C SER A 562 49.93 -22.83 -8.16
N THR A 563 50.36 -21.80 -8.89
CA THR A 563 50.60 -20.45 -8.35
C THR A 563 49.34 -19.81 -7.73
N ALA A 564 48.15 -20.35 -8.05
CA ALA A 564 46.87 -19.99 -7.43
C ALA A 564 46.80 -20.27 -5.92
N ASN A 565 47.74 -21.05 -5.37
CA ASN A 565 47.86 -21.29 -3.93
C ASN A 565 48.09 -20.00 -3.11
N THR A 566 48.57 -18.94 -3.75
CA THR A 566 48.79 -17.63 -3.13
C THR A 566 47.51 -16.82 -2.89
N ASP A 567 46.38 -17.22 -3.45
CA ASP A 567 45.09 -16.53 -3.27
C ASP A 567 44.50 -16.82 -1.86
N PRO A 568 44.19 -15.78 -1.06
CA PRO A 568 43.56 -15.94 0.25
C PRO A 568 42.14 -16.55 0.20
N PHE A 569 41.41 -16.39 -0.91
CA PHE A 569 40.00 -16.79 -1.03
C PHE A 569 39.79 -18.03 -1.91
N LYS A 570 40.84 -18.83 -2.09
CA LYS A 570 40.83 -20.04 -2.92
C LYS A 570 39.88 -21.13 -2.38
N ASP A 571 39.67 -21.17 -1.07
CA ASP A 571 38.84 -22.19 -0.40
C ASP A 571 37.33 -22.00 -0.65
N ASP A 572 36.93 -20.82 -1.11
CA ASP A 572 35.56 -20.48 -1.46
C ASP A 572 35.13 -21.10 -2.82
N LEU A 573 36.07 -21.64 -3.61
CA LEU A 573 35.80 -22.32 -4.87
C LEU A 573 35.24 -23.73 -4.61
N LYS A 574 34.15 -24.07 -5.30
CA LYS A 574 33.48 -25.38 -5.24
C LYS A 574 33.18 -25.92 -6.63
N ILE A 575 33.02 -27.23 -6.71
CA ILE A 575 32.56 -27.89 -7.94
C ILE A 575 31.04 -28.03 -7.87
N ASP A 576 30.38 -27.64 -8.95
CA ASP A 576 28.96 -27.86 -9.15
C ASP A 576 28.73 -28.55 -10.50
N LEU A 577 27.89 -29.58 -10.50
CA LEU A 577 27.56 -30.37 -11.68
C LEU A 577 26.19 -29.94 -12.19
N MET A 578 26.18 -29.24 -13.32
CA MET A 578 24.96 -28.68 -13.88
C MET A 578 24.12 -29.79 -14.55
N PRO A 579 22.80 -29.81 -14.31
CA PRO A 579 21.91 -30.85 -14.86
C PRO A 579 21.67 -30.74 -16.37
N HIS A 580 22.13 -29.66 -17.02
CA HIS A 580 21.93 -29.42 -18.45
C HIS A 580 23.21 -28.83 -19.05
N ASP A 581 23.43 -29.07 -20.34
CA ASP A 581 24.49 -28.45 -21.14
C ASP A 581 24.34 -26.91 -21.22
N VAL A 582 25.41 -26.24 -21.63
CA VAL A 582 25.46 -24.77 -21.72
C VAL A 582 24.41 -24.23 -22.68
N ILE A 583 24.14 -24.92 -23.79
CA ILE A 583 23.22 -24.48 -24.83
C ILE A 583 21.78 -24.59 -24.31
N THR A 584 21.39 -25.73 -23.74
CA THR A 584 20.07 -25.89 -23.10
C THR A 584 19.89 -24.92 -21.94
N GLN A 585 20.94 -24.66 -21.14
CA GLN A 585 20.91 -23.67 -20.07
C GLN A 585 20.64 -22.25 -20.62
N LEU A 586 21.33 -21.84 -21.68
CA LEU A 586 21.12 -20.55 -22.36
C LEU A 586 19.73 -20.44 -22.96
N LEU A 587 19.27 -21.48 -23.65
CA LEU A 587 17.94 -21.54 -24.26
C LEU A 587 16.83 -21.46 -23.20
N ARG A 588 16.98 -22.15 -22.07
CA ARG A 588 16.04 -22.04 -20.94
C ARG A 588 16.03 -20.64 -20.36
N VAL A 589 17.20 -20.01 -20.16
CA VAL A 589 17.26 -18.64 -19.63
C VAL A 589 16.64 -17.61 -20.58
N LEU A 590 16.82 -17.76 -21.91
CA LEU A 590 16.16 -16.92 -22.91
C LEU A 590 14.66 -17.20 -23.03
N ALA A 591 14.23 -18.45 -22.77
CA ALA A 591 12.82 -18.83 -22.78
C ALA A 591 12.03 -18.27 -21.58
N ILE A 592 12.69 -17.87 -20.48
CA ILE A 592 12.04 -17.25 -19.31
C ILE A 592 11.40 -15.89 -19.64
N GLU A 593 11.87 -15.19 -20.68
CA GLU A 593 11.34 -13.86 -21.08
C GLU A 593 10.27 -13.93 -22.18
N THR A 594 10.02 -15.10 -22.77
CA THR A 594 9.08 -15.26 -23.92
C THR A 594 7.97 -16.26 -23.61
N LYS A 595 6.74 -15.99 -24.10
CA LYS A 595 5.54 -16.85 -23.92
C LYS A 595 5.66 -18.29 -24.48
N GLN A 596 6.84 -18.72 -24.93
CA GLN A 596 7.15 -20.06 -25.47
C GLN A 596 7.56 -21.08 -24.38
N GLU A 597 7.38 -20.70 -23.12
CA GLU A 597 7.67 -21.46 -21.90
C GLU A 597 7.16 -22.92 -21.88
N LYS A 598 5.98 -23.21 -22.46
CA LYS A 598 5.35 -24.54 -22.37
C LYS A 598 5.92 -25.60 -23.33
N ALA A 599 6.68 -25.22 -24.36
CA ALA A 599 7.21 -26.18 -25.33
C ALA A 599 8.62 -26.68 -24.97
N ILE A 600 9.41 -25.85 -24.27
CA ILE A 600 10.82 -26.16 -23.92
C ILE A 600 10.92 -26.80 -22.51
N ILE A 601 10.01 -26.45 -21.59
CA ILE A 601 9.97 -27.06 -20.24
C ILE A 601 9.43 -28.51 -20.30
N ASN A 602 8.52 -28.79 -21.24
CA ASN A 602 7.92 -30.11 -21.45
C ASN A 602 8.68 -30.95 -22.51
N ALA A 603 9.78 -30.43 -23.06
CA ALA A 603 10.69 -31.27 -23.81
C ALA A 603 11.39 -32.18 -22.78
N ASP A 604 11.15 -33.48 -22.87
CA ASP A 604 11.89 -34.48 -22.10
C ASP A 604 13.39 -34.16 -22.18
N PRO A 605 14.14 -34.30 -21.07
CA PRO A 605 15.59 -34.16 -21.13
C PRO A 605 16.07 -35.09 -22.27
N PRO A 606 16.89 -34.59 -23.21
CA PRO A 606 17.42 -35.48 -24.24
C PRO A 606 18.13 -36.63 -23.51
N ASP A 607 17.82 -37.88 -23.87
CA ASP A 607 18.42 -39.13 -23.38
C ASP A 607 19.95 -39.24 -23.61
N VAL A 608 20.62 -38.13 -23.91
CA VAL A 608 22.05 -38.04 -24.06
C VAL A 608 22.63 -37.89 -22.66
N ALA A 609 23.23 -38.96 -22.17
CA ALA A 609 24.03 -38.93 -20.94
C ALA A 609 25.07 -37.81 -21.05
N LEU A 610 24.86 -36.73 -20.29
CA LEU A 610 25.78 -35.59 -20.29
C LEU A 610 27.15 -36.08 -19.83
N SER A 611 28.19 -35.78 -20.60
CA SER A 611 29.55 -36.04 -20.17
C SER A 611 29.91 -35.14 -18.99
N GLY A 612 30.77 -35.61 -18.09
CA GLY A 612 31.30 -34.80 -17.00
C GLY A 612 31.88 -33.46 -17.46
N LEU A 613 32.54 -33.44 -18.61
CA LEU A 613 33.07 -32.20 -19.21
C LEU A 613 31.98 -31.17 -19.49
N GLU A 614 30.85 -31.63 -20.04
CA GLU A 614 29.73 -30.75 -20.40
C GLU A 614 28.97 -30.31 -19.15
N ALA A 615 28.82 -31.18 -18.15
CA ALA A 615 28.15 -30.88 -16.88
C ALA A 615 28.97 -29.97 -15.95
N PHE A 616 30.30 -29.97 -16.08
CA PHE A 616 31.20 -29.34 -15.13
C PHE A 616 31.02 -27.82 -15.05
N SER A 617 30.95 -27.29 -13.82
CA SER A 617 30.98 -25.87 -13.53
C SER A 617 31.64 -25.58 -12.18
N PHE A 618 32.14 -24.36 -12.02
CA PHE A 618 32.57 -23.87 -10.71
C PHE A 618 31.43 -23.14 -10.01
N ASP A 619 31.35 -23.29 -8.70
CA ASP A 619 30.57 -22.44 -7.81
C ASP A 619 31.51 -21.68 -6.87
N TYR A 620 31.03 -20.57 -6.31
CA TYR A 620 31.81 -19.70 -5.44
C TYR A 620 30.99 -19.29 -4.22
N ILE A 621 31.45 -19.71 -3.04
CA ILE A 621 30.76 -19.43 -1.78
C ILE A 621 31.00 -17.97 -1.39
N VAL A 622 29.93 -17.17 -1.39
CA VAL A 622 29.98 -15.77 -0.97
C VAL A 622 29.26 -15.60 0.35
N LYS A 623 30.01 -15.26 1.40
CA LYS A 623 29.44 -14.97 2.72
C LYS A 623 28.76 -13.60 2.75
N TRP A 624 27.76 -13.48 3.62
CA TRP A 624 27.21 -12.18 4.02
C TRP A 624 28.33 -11.25 4.52
N PRO A 625 28.40 -9.97 4.11
CA PRO A 625 27.43 -9.17 3.33
C PRO A 625 27.68 -9.09 1.81
N LEU A 626 28.74 -9.72 1.30
CA LEU A 626 29.16 -9.58 -0.10
C LEU A 626 28.20 -10.24 -1.09
N SER A 627 27.35 -11.14 -0.60
CA SER A 627 26.25 -11.76 -1.36
C SER A 627 25.26 -10.74 -1.94
N LEU A 628 25.22 -9.51 -1.39
CA LEU A 628 24.42 -8.40 -1.94
C LEU A 628 24.94 -7.89 -3.28
N ILE A 629 26.25 -7.99 -3.51
CA ILE A 629 26.90 -7.51 -4.74
C ILE A 629 27.14 -8.69 -5.67
N ILE A 630 27.73 -9.76 -5.13
CA ILE A 630 27.94 -11.02 -5.84
C ILE A 630 26.72 -11.90 -5.59
N ASN A 631 25.61 -11.53 -6.22
CA ASN A 631 24.36 -12.26 -6.13
C ASN A 631 24.41 -13.55 -6.97
N ARG A 632 23.50 -14.50 -6.70
CA ARG A 632 23.39 -15.75 -7.46
C ARG A 632 23.17 -15.48 -8.96
N LYS A 633 22.43 -14.42 -9.31
CA LYS A 633 22.21 -14.00 -10.70
C LYS A 633 23.52 -13.66 -11.43
N ALA A 634 24.42 -12.92 -10.80
CA ALA A 634 25.74 -12.61 -11.35
C ALA A 634 26.59 -13.87 -11.43
N LEU A 635 26.61 -14.67 -10.37
CA LEU A 635 27.40 -15.91 -10.32
C LEU A 635 26.97 -16.91 -11.41
N THR A 636 25.67 -17.11 -11.63
CA THR A 636 25.16 -17.96 -12.72
C THR A 636 25.60 -17.46 -14.10
N ARG A 637 25.71 -16.14 -14.32
CA ARG A 637 26.24 -15.60 -15.58
C ARG A 637 27.73 -15.86 -15.74
N TYR A 638 28.50 -15.72 -14.65
CA TYR A 638 29.92 -16.10 -14.65
C TYR A 638 30.11 -17.60 -14.89
N GLN A 639 29.26 -18.45 -14.31
CA GLN A 639 29.25 -19.89 -14.56
C GLN A 639 29.03 -20.22 -16.04
N MET A 640 28.03 -19.63 -16.69
CA MET A 640 27.77 -19.86 -18.12
C MET A 640 28.97 -19.46 -18.98
N LEU A 641 29.57 -18.30 -18.70
CA LEU A 641 30.74 -17.82 -19.41
C LEU A 641 31.93 -18.76 -19.22
N PHE A 642 32.18 -19.18 -17.98
CA PHE A 642 33.21 -20.15 -17.63
C PHE A 642 33.03 -21.46 -18.40
N ARG A 643 31.84 -22.07 -18.37
CA ARG A 643 31.57 -23.36 -19.04
C ARG A 643 31.87 -23.30 -20.53
N HIS A 644 31.52 -22.20 -21.20
CA HIS A 644 31.84 -22.03 -22.62
C HIS A 644 33.34 -21.95 -22.87
N MET A 645 34.07 -21.13 -22.09
CA MET A 645 35.53 -21.00 -22.24
C MET A 645 36.26 -22.30 -21.89
N PHE A 646 35.79 -23.01 -20.86
CA PHE A 646 36.32 -24.30 -20.45
C PHE A 646 36.21 -25.35 -21.56
N TYR A 647 35.06 -25.39 -22.25
CA TYR A 647 34.88 -26.27 -23.42
C TYR A 647 35.84 -25.92 -24.56
N CYS A 648 35.99 -24.64 -24.91
CA CYS A 648 36.96 -24.21 -25.91
C CYS A 648 38.39 -24.64 -25.56
N LYS A 649 38.79 -24.50 -24.29
CA LYS A 649 40.12 -24.90 -23.81
C LYS A 649 40.32 -26.42 -23.88
N HIS A 650 39.29 -27.19 -23.59
CA HIS A 650 39.34 -28.64 -23.71
C HIS A 650 39.53 -29.09 -25.17
N VAL A 651 38.78 -28.52 -26.11
CA VAL A 651 38.90 -28.84 -27.53
C VAL A 651 40.27 -28.46 -28.08
N GLU A 652 40.82 -27.31 -27.70
CA GLU A 652 42.19 -26.90 -28.04
C GLU A 652 43.19 -27.99 -27.64
N ARG A 653 43.09 -28.48 -26.40
CA ARG A 653 43.99 -29.51 -25.87
C ARG A 653 43.84 -30.85 -26.60
N LEU A 654 42.62 -31.27 -26.94
CA LEU A 654 42.40 -32.47 -27.75
C LEU A 654 43.08 -32.36 -29.12
N LEU A 655 42.97 -31.22 -29.79
CA LEU A 655 43.65 -30.98 -31.08
C LEU A 655 45.17 -31.05 -30.93
N CYS A 656 45.72 -30.48 -29.84
CA CYS A 656 47.14 -30.60 -29.53
C CYS A 656 47.57 -32.05 -29.30
N ASN A 657 46.78 -32.85 -28.56
CA ASN A 657 47.09 -34.26 -28.32
C ASN A 657 47.12 -35.06 -29.63
N VAL A 658 46.13 -34.85 -30.51
CA VAL A 658 46.11 -35.49 -31.84
C VAL A 658 47.33 -35.10 -32.67
N TRP A 659 47.76 -33.84 -32.60
CA TRP A 659 48.94 -33.37 -33.31
C TRP A 659 50.23 -34.04 -32.80
N ILE A 660 50.38 -34.20 -31.47
CA ILE A 660 51.52 -34.90 -30.86
C ILE A 660 51.53 -36.37 -31.31
N SER A 661 50.40 -37.08 -31.18
CA SER A 661 50.31 -38.49 -31.59
C SER A 661 50.59 -38.68 -33.09
N ASN A 662 50.16 -37.75 -33.94
CA ASN A 662 50.46 -37.81 -35.38
C ASN A 662 51.96 -37.61 -35.65
N LYS A 663 52.64 -36.74 -34.89
CA LYS A 663 54.09 -36.57 -35.01
C LYS A 663 54.83 -37.84 -34.60
N ASP A 664 54.46 -38.43 -33.48
CA ASP A 664 55.07 -39.67 -32.97
C ASP A 664 54.87 -40.82 -33.96
N PHE A 665 53.65 -40.96 -34.50
CA PHE A 665 53.34 -41.96 -35.53
C PHE A 665 54.15 -41.75 -36.82
N ARG A 666 54.46 -40.50 -37.19
CA ARG A 666 55.33 -40.22 -38.34
C ARG A 666 56.79 -40.59 -38.06
N GLN A 667 57.29 -40.35 -36.85
CA GLN A 667 58.63 -40.77 -36.47
C GLN A 667 58.78 -42.30 -36.43
N ASP A 668 57.79 -43.02 -35.90
CA ASP A 668 57.79 -44.49 -35.89
C ASP A 668 57.74 -45.08 -37.31
N ASN A 669 57.01 -44.44 -38.23
CA ASN A 669 56.98 -44.83 -39.64
C ASN A 669 58.29 -44.52 -40.38
N GLU A 670 59.00 -43.43 -40.06
CA GLU A 670 60.32 -43.14 -40.62
C GLU A 670 61.41 -44.09 -40.10
N VAL A 671 61.32 -44.52 -38.83
CA VAL A 671 62.22 -45.53 -38.25
C VAL A 671 61.97 -46.90 -38.85
N THR A 672 60.71 -47.32 -39.03
CA THR A 672 60.38 -48.59 -39.69
C THR A 672 60.74 -48.59 -41.19
N ALA A 673 60.60 -47.46 -41.88
CA ALA A 673 61.05 -47.31 -43.28
C ALA A 673 62.58 -47.25 -43.44
N SER A 674 63.34 -47.00 -42.37
CA SER A 674 64.82 -47.03 -42.36
C SER A 674 65.40 -48.41 -41.96
N ILE A 675 64.55 -49.33 -41.46
CA ILE A 675 64.93 -50.69 -41.05
C ILE A 675 64.53 -51.73 -42.12
N MET A 676 63.62 -51.39 -43.03
CA MET A 676 63.45 -52.08 -44.34
C MET A 676 64.45 -51.55 -45.35
#